data_AF-A0A9P6NAF1-F1
#
_entry.id   AF-A0A9P6NAF1-F1
#
_cell.length_a   1.000
_cell.length_b   1.000
_cell.length_c   1.000
_cell.angle_alpha   90.00
_cell.angle_beta   90.00
_cell.angle_gamma   90.00
#
_symmetry.space_group_name_H-M   'P 1'
#
loop_
_entity.id
_entity.type
_entity.pdbx_description
1 polymer ?
#
loop_
_entity_poly.entity_id
_entity_poly.type
_entity_poly.pdbx_seq_one_letter_code
_entity_poly.pdbx_strand_id
1 'polypeptide(L)'
;MLRSTSTTKSSSSSSYLPFGSHRSPSPTSTLPGYSPIRSSKRKRKSSRPQNAFSNFLEDKLPSSLSSQIGPHSSILQTIIGLIILFGLIVYLINSFFIIIRFKLQDALMSSAWTSHSLSIRKQPLIFVHSSQSAAIVWETNKLASSSGRHLTLRYWPLTTGHHNQTQLKHTKEHRESIATLVEPTRVRPNGDEGSRRWVHTSYLSDLKTGTTYAYELVLIDPHQPNTKKAVKKIFSQHQFTWLGIDPPDLTKLDRLSTTSPSAKDPINVLHLVVIGDNHFGVGVFGKIVERMINKIKTYVPPFKSIFGPRQIIHHFYPLPIKPSLLLHLGDAVQNVDNLKQWQTDFWDPFTFKSKFSSEVPILYTRGNHDFDISGRNLYSGGLPMVQIGELNRTQNWKLEPNSALEIPGIAEADKNYTTIKIHPRDSYTRASYHAYSPHPRVRIIVCDSNLEPTREAFPGSRLSEVDEHERWLLWEMARPEWKEASIRIILVHIPPFVEYWDPVMWFGGHESFWGQYVRTRFTPHFHATSTLTRRYDIPPASLVISGHSHAYSRGFLSNFIAEPHFFDPSGGGSNSIPRDTIRAAKAERKKHADHPSDPQKENGVVYVVTGGAGGTLDKERVEDWGFYERSISGSFHFNHVMIDMSATLLSIDEWGSDWQDGREKREGFNKEHVRVYRLLGSQLVCAGTNESWESGHYQATDRLIWTSIDPNGKVLDRFVIEADSCR
;
A
#
# COMPACT_ATOMS: atom_id res chain seq x y z
N MET A 1 12.91 40.97 -61.98
CA MET A 1 11.62 41.52 -62.42
C MET A 1 10.49 40.79 -61.69
N LEU A 2 9.71 41.57 -60.93
CA LEU A 2 8.31 41.35 -60.48
C LEU A 2 7.89 40.11 -59.66
N ARG A 3 7.67 40.38 -58.35
CA ARG A 3 6.49 40.07 -57.48
C ARG A 3 5.53 38.94 -57.91
N SER A 4 5.14 38.05 -56.99
CA SER A 4 4.05 38.32 -56.02
C SER A 4 3.90 37.21 -54.97
N THR A 5 3.47 37.62 -53.78
CA THR A 5 3.10 36.85 -52.60
C THR A 5 1.64 36.37 -52.66
N SER A 6 1.32 35.19 -52.14
CA SER A 6 0.03 34.95 -51.48
C SER A 6 0.12 33.94 -50.35
N THR A 7 -0.45 34.33 -49.21
CA THR A 7 -0.62 33.65 -47.93
C THR A 7 -1.90 32.82 -47.90
N THR A 8 -1.92 31.65 -47.26
CA THR A 8 -3.14 31.09 -46.66
C THR A 8 -2.88 30.37 -45.33
N LYS A 9 -3.37 31.02 -44.27
CA LYS A 9 -3.96 30.56 -43.00
C LYS A 9 -3.69 29.11 -42.54
N SER A 10 -2.94 28.95 -41.44
CA SER A 10 -3.07 27.83 -40.51
C SER A 10 -4.11 28.16 -39.44
N SER A 11 -4.96 27.19 -39.13
CA SER A 11 -5.88 27.24 -37.98
C SER A 11 -5.23 26.51 -36.82
N SER A 12 -4.96 27.23 -35.74
CA SER A 12 -4.51 26.67 -34.46
C SER A 12 -5.69 26.65 -33.49
N SER A 13 -6.22 25.45 -33.21
CA SER A 13 -7.09 25.22 -32.06
C SER A 13 -6.22 24.86 -30.86
N SER A 14 -5.87 25.86 -30.04
CA SER A 14 -5.28 25.64 -28.72
C SER A 14 -6.38 25.46 -27.68
N SER A 15 -6.52 24.27 -27.11
CA SER A 15 -7.31 24.05 -25.91
C SER A 15 -6.42 24.27 -24.68
N TYR A 16 -6.47 25.48 -24.13
CA TYR A 16 -5.86 25.81 -22.84
C TYR A 16 -6.77 25.33 -21.69
N LEU A 17 -6.24 24.51 -20.78
CA LEU A 17 -6.79 24.32 -19.44
C LEU A 17 -5.90 25.10 -18.46
N PRO A 18 -6.43 26.06 -17.67
CA PRO A 18 -5.63 26.77 -16.69
C PRO A 18 -5.74 26.09 -15.32
N PHE A 19 -4.68 25.43 -14.87
CA PHE A 19 -4.43 25.25 -13.44
C PHE A 19 -3.66 26.48 -12.94
N GLY A 20 -4.40 27.45 -12.39
CA GLY A 20 -3.85 28.67 -11.83
C GLY A 20 -4.70 29.16 -10.67
N SER A 21 -4.19 29.00 -9.45
CA SER A 21 -4.79 29.52 -8.23
C SER A 21 -4.72 31.04 -8.19
N HIS A 22 -5.85 31.72 -8.36
CA HIS A 22 -6.03 33.09 -7.91
C HIS A 22 -7.20 33.17 -6.91
N ARG A 23 -6.86 33.43 -5.65
CA ARG A 23 -7.78 33.93 -4.63
C ARG A 23 -8.16 35.36 -4.98
N SER A 24 -9.47 35.62 -5.04
CA SER A 24 -10.06 36.96 -4.88
C SER A 24 -11.22 36.86 -3.88
N PRO A 25 -11.44 37.91 -3.06
CA PRO A 25 -12.29 37.83 -1.88
C PRO A 25 -13.78 37.86 -2.24
N SER A 26 -14.56 37.12 -1.46
CA SER A 26 -16.02 37.02 -1.52
C SER A 26 -16.74 38.37 -1.44
N PRO A 27 -17.72 38.64 -2.33
CA PRO A 27 -18.73 39.63 -2.06
C PRO A 27 -19.96 38.97 -1.42
N THR A 28 -20.40 39.58 -0.32
CA THR A 28 -21.73 39.45 0.27
C THR A 28 -22.81 39.91 -0.71
N SER A 29 -23.76 39.04 -1.09
CA SER A 29 -25.10 39.47 -1.53
C SER A 29 -26.15 38.34 -1.41
N THR A 30 -27.01 38.52 -0.42
CA THR A 30 -28.49 38.40 -0.48
C THR A 30 -29.13 37.41 -1.47
N LEU A 31 -29.66 36.33 -0.91
CA LEU A 31 -30.67 35.43 -1.51
C LEU A 31 -31.98 36.18 -1.83
N PRO A 32 -32.64 35.92 -2.98
CA PRO A 32 -34.05 36.26 -3.15
C PRO A 32 -34.98 35.05 -2.93
N GLY A 33 -35.87 35.23 -1.95
CA GLY A 33 -37.32 35.06 -2.14
C GLY A 33 -37.87 33.68 -2.50
N TYR A 34 -38.19 32.88 -1.48
CA TYR A 34 -39.24 31.86 -1.57
C TYR A 34 -40.58 32.47 -1.12
N SER A 35 -41.57 32.50 -2.00
CA SER A 35 -42.98 32.74 -1.63
C SER A 35 -43.73 31.40 -1.48
N PRO A 36 -44.66 31.29 -0.52
CA PRO A 36 -45.27 30.02 -0.13
C PRO A 36 -46.70 29.87 -0.69
N ILE A 37 -47.05 28.72 -1.28
CA ILE A 37 -48.47 28.40 -1.55
C ILE A 37 -48.82 26.94 -1.22
N ARG A 38 -49.65 26.86 -0.17
CA ARG A 38 -50.81 25.99 0.12
C ARG A 38 -50.67 24.47 0.24
N SER A 39 -50.72 24.10 1.51
CA SER A 39 -51.49 23.02 2.15
C SER A 39 -52.62 22.37 1.35
N SER A 40 -52.60 21.04 1.28
CA SER A 40 -53.82 20.22 1.32
C SER A 40 -53.78 19.30 2.55
N LYS A 41 -54.77 19.49 3.43
CA LYS A 41 -55.00 18.72 4.65
C LYS A 41 -55.52 17.34 4.27
N ARG A 42 -54.79 16.26 4.57
CA ARG A 42 -55.35 14.91 4.65
C ARG A 42 -55.27 14.40 6.08
N LYS A 43 -56.41 14.44 6.77
CA LYS A 43 -56.62 13.83 8.10
C LYS A 43 -56.26 12.34 8.05
N ARG A 44 -55.24 11.91 8.79
CA ARG A 44 -55.06 10.51 9.18
C ARG A 44 -55.21 10.40 10.69
N LYS A 45 -56.08 9.47 11.09
CA LYS A 45 -56.46 9.16 12.46
C LYS A 45 -55.25 8.76 13.28
N SER A 46 -55.18 9.24 14.52
CA SER A 46 -54.21 8.82 15.53
C SER A 46 -54.42 7.35 15.87
N SER A 47 -53.35 6.57 15.80
CA SER A 47 -53.19 5.34 16.57
C SER A 47 -51.95 5.53 17.45
N ARG A 48 -52.12 5.27 18.75
CA ARG A 48 -51.07 5.35 19.78
C ARG A 48 -49.88 4.46 19.38
N PRO A 49 -48.62 4.87 19.59
CA PRO A 49 -47.51 3.94 19.54
C PRO A 49 -47.49 3.13 20.84
N GLN A 50 -47.93 1.87 20.78
CA GLN A 50 -47.60 0.89 21.81
C GLN A 50 -46.23 0.29 21.48
N ASN A 51 -45.27 0.54 22.37
CA ASN A 51 -44.07 -0.24 22.71
C ASN A 51 -43.53 -1.25 21.68
N ALA A 52 -42.94 -0.76 20.59
CA ALA A 52 -42.18 -1.57 19.63
C ALA A 52 -40.91 -2.24 20.21
N PHE A 53 -40.50 -1.89 21.43
CA PHE A 53 -39.33 -2.49 22.11
C PHE A 53 -39.65 -3.85 22.76
N SER A 54 -40.94 -4.15 23.02
CA SER A 54 -41.33 -5.43 23.62
C SER A 54 -41.29 -6.60 22.63
N ASN A 55 -41.65 -6.36 21.37
CA ASN A 55 -41.73 -7.41 20.35
C ASN A 55 -40.37 -7.86 19.78
N PHE A 56 -39.27 -7.16 20.07
CA PHE A 56 -37.94 -7.57 19.60
C PHE A 56 -37.23 -8.58 20.53
N LEU A 57 -37.68 -8.68 21.79
CA LEU A 57 -37.06 -9.58 22.79
C LEU A 57 -37.72 -10.96 22.87
N GLU A 58 -38.90 -11.16 22.29
CA GLU A 58 -39.63 -12.44 22.38
C GLU A 58 -39.19 -13.51 21.37
N ASP A 59 -38.52 -13.15 20.25
CA ASP A 59 -38.29 -14.10 19.14
C ASP A 59 -36.93 -14.85 19.17
N LYS A 60 -36.10 -14.70 20.22
CA LYS A 60 -34.74 -15.31 20.25
C LYS A 60 -34.30 -16.00 21.54
N LEU A 61 -35.18 -16.23 22.51
CA LEU A 61 -34.84 -16.93 23.75
C LEU A 61 -35.46 -18.34 23.81
N PRO A 62 -34.71 -19.39 24.20
CA PRO A 62 -35.25 -20.74 24.34
C PRO A 62 -36.41 -20.78 25.34
N SER A 63 -37.50 -21.46 24.99
CA SER A 63 -38.74 -21.58 25.77
C SER A 63 -38.58 -22.25 27.15
N SER A 64 -37.40 -22.78 27.48
CA SER A 64 -37.07 -23.33 28.80
C SER A 64 -36.62 -22.28 29.83
N LEU A 65 -36.29 -21.06 29.41
CA LEU A 65 -35.89 -19.96 30.30
C LEU A 65 -37.05 -18.97 30.60
N SER A 66 -38.12 -18.97 29.80
CA SER A 66 -39.22 -18.01 29.95
C SER A 66 -40.23 -18.40 31.04
N SER A 67 -40.27 -19.66 31.50
CA SER A 67 -41.22 -20.12 32.52
C SER A 67 -40.74 -19.96 33.97
N GLN A 68 -39.45 -19.63 34.20
CA GLN A 68 -38.91 -19.34 35.53
C GLN A 68 -38.79 -17.84 35.85
N ILE A 69 -39.07 -16.96 34.89
CA ILE A 69 -39.04 -15.51 35.10
C ILE A 69 -40.48 -15.02 35.35
N GLY A 70 -41.03 -15.45 36.49
CA GLY A 70 -42.14 -14.75 37.17
C GLY A 70 -41.67 -13.37 37.70
N PRO A 71 -42.50 -12.62 38.48
CA PRO A 71 -42.69 -11.16 38.45
C PRO A 71 -41.51 -10.25 38.87
N HIS A 72 -40.27 -10.72 38.84
CA HIS A 72 -39.03 -9.96 39.07
C HIS A 72 -38.41 -9.37 37.78
N SER A 73 -39.10 -9.44 36.64
CA SER A 73 -38.58 -8.95 35.34
C SER A 73 -38.27 -7.45 35.34
N SER A 74 -39.01 -6.63 36.09
CA SER A 74 -38.80 -5.18 36.15
C SER A 74 -37.51 -4.80 36.88
N ILE A 75 -37.17 -5.49 37.97
CA ILE A 75 -35.93 -5.25 38.73
C ILE A 75 -34.72 -5.68 37.91
N LEU A 76 -34.77 -6.87 37.29
CA LEU A 76 -33.68 -7.35 36.46
C LEU A 76 -33.47 -6.47 35.22
N GLN A 77 -34.54 -6.03 34.56
CA GLN A 77 -34.45 -5.07 33.46
C GLN A 77 -33.90 -3.72 33.91
N THR A 78 -34.27 -3.25 35.10
CA THR A 78 -33.73 -2.01 35.67
C THR A 78 -32.24 -2.15 35.98
N ILE A 79 -31.81 -3.27 36.57
CA ILE A 79 -30.39 -3.55 36.85
C ILE A 79 -29.59 -3.64 35.55
N ILE A 80 -30.09 -4.36 34.54
CA ILE A 80 -29.45 -4.44 33.22
C ILE A 80 -29.37 -3.05 32.57
N GLY A 81 -30.45 -2.26 32.64
CA GLY A 81 -30.47 -0.88 32.16
C GLY A 81 -29.45 0.03 32.86
N LEU A 82 -29.32 -0.10 34.18
CA LEU A 82 -28.31 0.62 34.98
C LEU A 82 -26.88 0.17 34.66
N ILE A 83 -26.65 -1.12 34.42
CA ILE A 83 -25.33 -1.65 34.00
C ILE A 83 -24.97 -1.12 32.61
N ILE A 84 -25.91 -1.13 31.66
CA ILE A 84 -25.69 -0.57 30.32
C ILE A 84 -25.41 0.93 30.40
N LEU A 85 -26.20 1.68 31.18
CA LEU A 85 -26.02 3.12 31.37
C LEU A 85 -24.66 3.43 32.03
N PHE A 86 -24.29 2.68 33.07
CA PHE A 86 -22.99 2.81 33.72
C PHE A 86 -21.84 2.49 32.74
N GLY A 87 -21.95 1.41 31.97
CA GLY A 87 -20.98 1.08 30.93
C GLY A 87 -20.85 2.18 29.87
N LEU A 88 -21.97 2.80 29.47
CA LEU A 88 -22.00 3.90 28.51
C LEU A 88 -21.39 5.19 29.09
N ILE A 89 -21.65 5.50 30.36
CA ILE A 89 -21.03 6.62 31.08
C ILE A 89 -19.52 6.40 31.19
N VAL A 90 -19.06 5.22 31.61
CA VAL A 90 -17.63 4.88 31.69
C VAL A 90 -16.97 4.97 30.31
N TYR A 91 -17.63 4.49 29.26
CA TYR A 91 -17.14 4.60 27.89
C TYR A 91 -17.00 6.07 27.45
N LEU A 92 -18.04 6.89 27.65
CA LEU A 92 -18.02 8.31 27.29
C LEU A 92 -16.96 9.07 28.08
N ILE A 93 -16.84 8.81 29.38
CA ILE A 93 -15.81 9.40 30.24
C ILE A 93 -14.42 9.03 29.75
N ASN A 94 -14.16 7.75 29.45
CA ASN A 94 -12.87 7.31 28.93
C ASN A 94 -12.54 7.95 27.58
N SER A 95 -13.49 7.98 26.64
CA SER A 95 -13.30 8.64 25.34
C SER A 95 -13.04 10.14 25.50
N PHE A 96 -13.77 10.81 26.39
CA PHE A 96 -13.57 12.22 26.71
C PHE A 96 -12.17 12.48 27.30
N PHE A 97 -11.72 11.66 28.26
CA PHE A 97 -10.37 11.78 28.83
C PHE A 97 -9.27 11.49 27.81
N ILE A 98 -9.47 10.57 26.87
CA ILE A 98 -8.52 10.33 25.77
C ILE A 98 -8.40 11.58 24.90
N ILE A 99 -9.53 12.18 24.50
CA ILE A 99 -9.54 13.39 23.68
C ILE A 99 -8.95 14.58 24.44
N ILE A 100 -9.29 14.76 25.71
CA ILE A 100 -8.71 15.81 26.56
C ILE A 100 -7.22 15.59 26.71
N ARG A 101 -6.77 14.41 27.11
CA ARG A 101 -5.35 14.12 27.28
C ARG A 101 -4.60 14.40 25.98
N PHE A 102 -5.17 14.02 24.85
CA PHE A 102 -4.60 14.26 23.54
C PHE A 102 -4.47 15.76 23.23
N LYS A 103 -5.60 16.49 23.26
CA LYS A 103 -5.63 17.93 22.99
C LYS A 103 -4.78 18.70 23.99
N LEU A 104 -4.78 18.29 25.25
CA LEU A 104 -3.98 18.91 26.31
C LEU A 104 -2.50 18.62 26.13
N GLN A 105 -2.10 17.38 25.84
CA GLN A 105 -0.69 17.04 25.60
C GLN A 105 -0.16 17.75 24.35
N ASP A 106 -0.93 17.76 23.27
CA ASP A 106 -0.56 18.49 22.06
C ASP A 106 -0.51 20.00 22.30
N ALA A 107 -1.52 20.56 22.96
CA ALA A 107 -1.56 21.98 23.32
C ALA A 107 -0.44 22.36 24.29
N LEU A 108 -0.12 21.56 25.31
CA LEU A 108 0.97 21.83 26.26
C LEU A 108 2.34 21.82 25.57
N MET A 109 2.53 20.88 24.65
CA MET A 109 3.77 20.76 23.88
C MET A 109 3.89 21.87 22.82
N SER A 110 2.75 22.32 22.28
CA SER A 110 2.67 23.43 21.32
C SER A 110 2.67 24.81 21.99
N SER A 111 2.22 24.95 23.24
CA SER A 111 2.18 26.20 24.02
C SER A 111 3.44 26.45 24.86
N ALA A 112 4.38 25.50 24.86
CA ALA A 112 5.67 25.54 25.55
C ALA A 112 5.62 25.45 27.08
N TRP A 113 4.48 25.11 27.67
CA TRP A 113 4.36 24.92 29.12
C TRP A 113 5.24 23.75 29.63
N THR A 114 5.49 22.75 28.79
CA THR A 114 6.41 21.62 29.08
C THR A 114 7.75 21.70 28.32
N SER A 115 8.06 22.82 27.65
CA SER A 115 9.13 22.95 26.64
C SER A 115 10.58 22.90 27.13
N HIS A 116 10.82 22.87 28.44
CA HIS A 116 12.18 22.92 28.96
C HIS A 116 13.01 21.69 28.58
N SER A 117 12.40 20.53 28.34
CA SER A 117 13.10 19.29 27.96
C SER A 117 12.77 18.81 26.54
N LEU A 118 13.76 18.22 25.87
CA LEU A 118 13.58 17.54 24.58
C LEU A 118 12.74 16.28 24.81
N SER A 119 11.67 16.10 24.03
CA SER A 119 10.84 14.91 24.08
C SER A 119 10.37 14.46 22.70
N ILE A 120 10.17 13.15 22.57
CA ILE A 120 9.58 12.53 21.38
C ILE A 120 8.07 12.80 21.41
N ARG A 121 7.58 13.51 20.39
CA ARG A 121 6.14 13.74 20.17
C ARG A 121 5.48 12.53 19.57
N LYS A 122 6.12 11.94 18.55
CA LYS A 122 5.62 10.80 17.79
C LYS A 122 6.68 9.72 17.70
N GLN A 123 6.28 8.48 17.99
CA GLN A 123 7.15 7.32 17.88
C GLN A 123 7.55 7.08 16.41
N PRO A 124 8.69 6.41 16.17
CA PRO A 124 9.19 6.25 14.81
C PRO A 124 8.29 5.37 13.94
N LEU A 125 8.19 5.72 12.65
CA LEU A 125 7.68 4.84 11.59
C LEU A 125 8.81 4.40 10.68
N ILE A 126 8.70 3.19 10.12
CA ILE A 126 9.68 2.61 9.19
C ILE A 126 9.07 2.56 7.79
N PHE A 127 9.64 3.31 6.85
CA PHE A 127 9.23 3.33 5.45
C PHE A 127 10.22 2.55 4.60
N VAL A 128 9.72 1.68 3.74
CA VAL A 128 10.54 0.96 2.75
C VAL A 128 10.89 1.91 1.62
N HIS A 129 12.18 1.98 1.26
CA HIS A 129 12.68 2.79 0.14
C HIS A 129 13.22 1.93 -1.01
N SER A 130 13.79 0.77 -0.69
CA SER A 130 14.24 -0.24 -1.66
C SER A 130 14.30 -1.61 -1.00
N SER A 131 14.79 -2.63 -1.70
CA SER A 131 15.08 -3.94 -1.10
C SER A 131 16.21 -3.92 -0.05
N GLN A 132 17.02 -2.86 0.03
CA GLN A 132 18.17 -2.77 0.96
C GLN A 132 18.17 -1.47 1.78
N SER A 133 17.12 -0.66 1.70
CA SER A 133 17.07 0.62 2.43
C SER A 133 15.69 0.94 2.99
N ALA A 134 15.72 1.63 4.13
CA ALA A 134 14.55 2.12 4.83
C ALA A 134 14.76 3.56 5.34
N ALA A 135 13.67 4.31 5.46
CA ALA A 135 13.66 5.59 6.17
C ALA A 135 12.92 5.44 7.50
N ILE A 136 13.56 5.83 8.60
CA ILE A 136 12.94 5.89 9.92
C ILE A 136 12.61 7.35 10.23
N VAL A 137 11.32 7.65 10.40
CA VAL A 137 10.80 9.01 10.60
C VAL A 137 10.22 9.14 12.00
N TRP A 138 10.53 10.22 12.72
CA TRP A 138 9.92 10.54 14.02
C TRP A 138 9.80 12.05 14.26
N GLU A 139 9.04 12.46 15.28
CA GLU A 139 8.80 13.87 15.58
C GLU A 139 9.24 14.24 17.01
N THR A 140 9.84 15.43 17.17
CA THR A 140 10.14 16.05 18.48
C THR A 140 9.57 17.45 18.64
N ASN A 141 9.50 17.91 19.89
CA ASN A 141 9.01 19.26 20.26
C ASN A 141 10.03 20.39 20.06
N LYS A 142 11.32 20.07 19.95
CA LYS A 142 12.39 21.04 19.69
C LYS A 142 13.63 20.38 19.10
N LEU A 143 14.54 21.22 18.60
CA LEU A 143 15.85 20.79 18.12
C LEU A 143 16.81 20.61 19.29
N ALA A 144 17.49 19.47 19.34
CA ALA A 144 18.46 19.15 20.40
C ALA A 144 19.70 20.06 20.39
N SER A 145 20.05 20.62 19.22
CA SER A 145 21.30 21.38 18.98
C SER A 145 21.40 22.67 19.80
N SER A 146 20.29 23.23 20.27
CA SER A 146 20.28 24.39 21.18
C SER A 146 21.04 24.16 22.49
N SER A 147 21.36 22.90 22.83
CA SER A 147 22.14 22.51 24.01
C SER A 147 23.51 21.91 23.68
N GLY A 148 23.98 22.01 22.43
CA GLY A 148 25.20 21.34 21.95
C GLY A 148 25.07 19.82 21.83
N ARG A 149 23.86 19.25 21.89
CA ARG A 149 23.59 17.81 21.82
C ARG A 149 22.88 17.44 20.53
N HIS A 150 23.08 16.20 20.08
CA HIS A 150 22.48 15.71 18.85
C HIS A 150 21.52 14.55 19.15
N LEU A 151 20.28 14.67 18.68
CA LEU A 151 19.36 13.53 18.62
C LEU A 151 19.66 12.78 17.33
N THR A 152 19.91 11.48 17.46
CA THR A 152 20.31 10.61 16.36
C THR A 152 19.71 9.21 16.54
N LEU A 153 19.83 8.39 15.50
CA LEU A 153 19.41 7.00 15.51
C LEU A 153 20.64 6.11 15.56
N ARG A 154 20.60 5.09 16.42
CA ARG A 154 21.58 3.99 16.36
C ARG A 154 20.88 2.67 16.10
N TYR A 155 21.48 1.81 15.29
CA TYR A 155 20.92 0.49 14.98
C TYR A 155 22.02 -0.57 14.86
N TRP A 156 21.65 -1.83 15.08
CA TRP A 156 22.55 -2.98 14.95
C TRP A 156 21.76 -4.26 14.62
N PRO A 157 22.39 -5.22 13.93
CA PRO A 157 21.78 -6.54 13.71
C PRO A 157 21.77 -7.35 15.01
N LEU A 158 20.69 -8.07 15.28
CA LEU A 158 20.57 -9.00 16.42
C LEU A 158 20.90 -10.44 16.01
N THR A 159 20.24 -10.93 14.96
CA THR A 159 20.40 -12.29 14.44
C THR A 159 20.07 -12.33 12.94
N THR A 160 20.71 -13.26 12.24
CA THR A 160 20.35 -13.69 10.87
C THR A 160 19.53 -14.97 10.95
N GLY A 161 18.33 -15.01 10.37
CA GLY A 161 17.46 -16.19 10.32
C GLY A 161 16.26 -16.13 11.28
N HIS A 162 15.12 -16.63 10.82
CA HIS A 162 13.82 -16.46 11.50
C HIS A 162 13.61 -17.32 12.76
N HIS A 163 14.41 -18.36 12.95
CA HIS A 163 14.17 -19.36 13.99
C HIS A 163 14.75 -19.01 15.38
N ASN A 164 15.67 -18.03 15.47
CA ASN A 164 16.30 -17.66 16.74
C ASN A 164 15.91 -16.22 17.15
N GLN A 165 14.63 -16.03 17.49
CA GLN A 165 14.12 -14.79 18.10
C GLN A 165 14.28 -14.76 19.64
N THR A 166 15.01 -15.71 20.23
CA THR A 166 15.42 -15.59 21.63
C THR A 166 16.42 -14.45 21.74
N GLN A 167 16.07 -13.42 22.52
CA GLN A 167 16.93 -12.28 22.83
C GLN A 167 18.34 -12.74 23.23
N LEU A 168 19.27 -12.74 22.28
CA LEU A 168 20.69 -12.71 22.61
C LEU A 168 20.90 -11.40 23.36
N LYS A 169 21.01 -11.51 24.69
CA LYS A 169 21.39 -10.39 25.55
C LYS A 169 22.85 -10.07 25.23
N HIS A 170 23.09 -9.35 24.14
CA HIS A 170 24.39 -8.76 23.90
C HIS A 170 24.73 -7.87 25.09
N THR A 171 25.96 -8.00 25.61
CA THR A 171 26.49 -7.09 26.62
C THR A 171 26.45 -5.65 26.07
N LYS A 172 26.36 -4.66 26.96
CA LYS A 172 26.33 -3.24 26.56
C LYS A 172 27.52 -2.88 25.66
N GLU A 173 28.70 -3.41 25.98
CA GLU A 173 29.94 -3.22 25.23
C GLU A 173 29.89 -3.83 23.82
N HIS A 174 29.34 -5.04 23.70
CA HIS A 174 29.19 -5.67 22.38
C HIS A 174 28.22 -4.86 21.50
N ARG A 175 27.09 -4.41 22.05
CA ARG A 175 26.14 -3.53 21.34
C ARG A 175 26.79 -2.24 20.86
N GLU A 176 27.56 -1.59 21.72
CA GLU A 176 28.27 -0.35 21.38
C GLU A 176 29.29 -0.59 20.25
N SER A 177 29.97 -1.75 20.24
CA SER A 177 30.96 -2.07 19.20
C SER A 177 30.34 -2.21 17.81
N ILE A 178 29.19 -2.89 17.69
CA ILE A 178 28.55 -3.21 16.40
C ILE A 178 27.51 -2.17 15.93
N ALA A 179 27.12 -1.23 16.79
CA ALA A 179 26.11 -0.24 16.46
C ALA A 179 26.61 0.78 15.42
N THR A 180 25.74 1.06 14.45
CA THR A 180 25.89 2.12 13.46
C THR A 180 25.07 3.33 13.89
N LEU A 181 25.70 4.50 13.95
CA LEU A 181 25.03 5.78 14.19
C LEU A 181 24.65 6.40 12.85
N VAL A 182 23.40 6.87 12.74
CA VAL A 182 22.84 7.45 11.51
C VAL A 182 22.38 8.87 11.80
N GLU A 183 23.06 9.83 11.20
CA GLU A 183 22.70 11.23 11.36
C GLU A 183 21.37 11.53 10.64
N PRO A 184 20.34 12.03 11.36
CA PRO A 184 19.08 12.33 10.72
C PRO A 184 19.10 13.65 9.96
N THR A 185 18.40 13.68 8.83
CA THR A 185 17.94 14.94 8.24
C THR A 185 16.84 15.52 9.12
N ARG A 186 16.92 16.82 9.40
CA ARG A 186 16.01 17.50 10.33
C ARG A 186 15.36 18.65 9.62
N VAL A 187 14.04 18.65 9.60
CA VAL A 187 13.27 19.67 8.91
C VAL A 187 12.16 20.15 9.81
N ARG A 188 11.93 21.45 9.73
CA ARG A 188 10.76 22.05 10.35
C ARG A 188 9.62 21.92 9.36
N PRO A 189 8.51 21.25 9.74
CA PRO A 189 7.39 21.09 8.84
C PRO A 189 6.76 22.46 8.54
N ASN A 190 6.31 22.62 7.29
CA ASN A 190 5.57 23.81 6.86
C ASN A 190 4.17 23.84 7.52
N GLY A 191 3.59 25.02 7.66
CA GLY A 191 2.25 25.23 8.25
C GLY A 191 2.24 26.02 9.57
N ASP A 192 1.07 26.57 9.90
CA ASP A 192 0.87 27.54 11.00
C ASP A 192 1.25 27.01 12.39
N GLU A 193 1.19 25.69 12.59
CA GLU A 193 1.51 25.02 13.85
C GLU A 193 2.95 24.45 13.93
N GLY A 194 3.76 24.63 12.88
CA GLY A 194 5.09 24.03 12.75
C GLY A 194 6.16 24.62 13.67
N SER A 195 5.85 25.65 14.47
CA SER A 195 6.88 26.44 15.16
C SER A 195 7.67 25.71 16.24
N ARG A 196 7.10 24.63 16.78
CA ARG A 196 7.68 23.80 17.85
C ARG A 196 7.62 22.31 17.49
N ARG A 197 7.80 22.01 16.21
CA ARG A 197 7.76 20.66 15.66
C ARG A 197 9.01 20.45 14.82
N TRP A 198 9.64 19.30 15.00
CA TRP A 198 10.80 18.91 14.21
C TRP A 198 10.60 17.47 13.77
N VAL A 199 10.58 17.27 12.46
CA VAL A 199 10.54 15.94 11.85
C VAL A 199 11.99 15.54 11.57
N HIS A 200 12.32 14.33 11.98
CA HIS A 200 13.64 13.74 11.81
C HIS A 200 13.48 12.50 10.95
N THR A 201 14.37 12.36 9.97
CA THR A 201 14.42 11.18 9.10
C THR A 201 15.85 10.64 9.10
N SER A 202 16.01 9.37 9.48
CA SER A 202 17.26 8.63 9.36
C SER A 202 17.13 7.60 8.26
N TYR A 203 18.07 7.61 7.31
CA TYR A 203 18.11 6.64 6.23
C TYR A 203 19.05 5.50 6.59
N LEU A 204 18.52 4.28 6.55
CA LEU A 204 19.25 3.06 6.78
C LEU A 204 19.55 2.45 5.41
N SER A 205 20.82 2.23 5.11
CA SER A 205 21.29 1.52 3.92
C SER A 205 21.86 0.15 4.30
N ASP A 206 22.15 -0.66 3.28
CA ASP A 206 22.86 -1.94 3.43
C ASP A 206 22.13 -2.91 4.40
N LEU A 207 20.80 -2.83 4.42
CA LEU A 207 19.97 -3.74 5.19
C LEU A 207 20.04 -5.13 4.57
N LYS A 208 20.37 -6.10 5.41
CA LYS A 208 20.54 -7.50 5.03
C LYS A 208 19.21 -8.24 5.10
N THR A 209 18.96 -9.06 4.10
CA THR A 209 17.84 -9.99 4.03
C THR A 209 17.76 -10.88 5.27
N GLY A 210 16.54 -11.18 5.72
CA GLY A 210 16.28 -12.10 6.84
C GLY A 210 16.85 -11.65 8.19
N THR A 211 17.34 -10.42 8.29
CA THR A 211 18.03 -9.91 9.49
C THR A 211 17.06 -9.11 10.35
N THR A 212 17.06 -9.41 11.65
CA THR A 212 16.34 -8.59 12.62
C THR A 212 17.27 -7.52 13.18
N TYR A 213 16.85 -6.27 13.05
CA TYR A 213 17.58 -5.10 13.55
C TYR A 213 16.92 -4.57 14.81
N ALA A 214 17.75 -4.24 15.80
CA ALA A 214 17.35 -3.37 16.89
C ALA A 214 17.77 -1.94 16.58
N TYR A 215 16.95 -0.97 16.99
CA TYR A 215 17.31 0.44 16.88
C TYR A 215 16.81 1.25 18.08
N GLU A 216 17.50 2.36 18.32
CA GLU A 216 17.22 3.27 19.41
C GLU A 216 17.32 4.73 18.97
N LEU A 217 16.42 5.55 19.50
CA LEU A 217 16.52 7.00 19.40
C LEU A 217 17.34 7.51 20.58
N VAL A 218 18.51 8.08 20.31
CA VAL A 218 19.51 8.43 21.34
C VAL A 218 19.93 9.89 21.27
N LEU A 219 20.11 10.48 22.45
CA LEU A 219 20.74 11.78 22.60
C LEU A 219 22.24 11.58 22.83
N ILE A 220 23.07 12.06 21.91
CA ILE A 220 24.53 12.01 22.02
C ILE A 220 25.11 13.37 22.41
N ASP A 221 26.21 13.32 23.16
CA ASP A 221 27.05 14.48 23.47
C ASP A 221 28.30 14.49 22.57
N PRO A 222 28.40 15.40 21.59
CA PRO A 222 29.46 15.41 20.59
C PRO A 222 30.83 15.74 21.17
N HIS A 223 30.90 16.30 22.38
CA HIS A 223 32.16 16.66 23.05
C HIS A 223 32.87 15.47 23.68
N GLN A 224 32.28 14.27 23.65
CA GLN A 224 32.97 13.05 24.07
C GLN A 224 33.77 12.43 22.93
N PRO A 225 35.05 12.06 23.16
CA PRO A 225 35.95 11.56 22.11
C PRO A 225 35.54 10.21 21.53
N ASN A 226 34.61 9.49 22.17
CA ASN A 226 34.12 8.20 21.71
C ASN A 226 32.59 8.26 21.51
N THR A 227 32.16 8.60 20.29
CA THR A 227 30.75 8.85 19.93
C THR A 227 29.80 7.71 20.28
N LYS A 228 30.31 6.48 20.39
CA LYS A 228 29.56 5.27 20.78
C LYS A 228 29.29 5.17 22.30
N LYS A 229 30.15 5.76 23.14
CA LYS A 229 29.97 5.89 24.60
C LYS A 229 29.26 7.21 25.01
N ALA A 230 29.06 8.10 24.05
CA ALA A 230 28.47 9.43 24.23
C ALA A 230 26.94 9.46 24.42
N VAL A 231 26.28 8.30 24.55
CA VAL A 231 24.82 8.23 24.72
C VAL A 231 24.43 8.71 26.11
N LYS A 232 23.82 9.90 26.17
CA LYS A 232 23.32 10.51 27.39
C LYS A 232 21.94 9.99 27.80
N LYS A 233 21.08 9.74 26.81
CA LYS A 233 19.69 9.33 27.03
C LYS A 233 19.18 8.49 25.86
N ILE A 234 18.48 7.41 26.17
CA ILE A 234 17.70 6.62 25.22
C ILE A 234 16.24 7.05 25.36
N PHE A 235 15.61 7.43 24.25
CA PHE A 235 14.21 7.86 24.23
C PHE A 235 13.25 6.71 23.95
N SER A 236 13.64 5.79 23.07
CA SER A 236 12.86 4.62 22.70
C SER A 236 13.77 3.54 22.11
N GLN A 237 13.31 2.29 22.19
CA GLN A 237 13.98 1.12 21.66
C GLN A 237 12.96 0.22 20.96
N HIS A 238 13.31 -0.22 19.77
CA HIS A 238 12.42 -0.93 18.85
C HIS A 238 13.19 -2.00 18.07
N GLN A 239 12.46 -2.92 17.43
CA GLN A 239 13.02 -4.00 16.63
C GLN A 239 12.18 -4.28 15.39
N PHE A 240 12.82 -4.48 14.25
CA PHE A 240 12.14 -4.85 13.01
C PHE A 240 12.94 -5.89 12.24
N THR A 241 12.24 -6.70 11.44
CA THR A 241 12.86 -7.69 10.56
C THR A 241 12.83 -7.18 9.13
N TRP A 242 13.97 -7.25 8.45
CA TRP A 242 14.08 -6.84 7.06
C TRP A 242 13.97 -8.05 6.13
N LEU A 243 13.01 -7.99 5.20
CA LEU A 243 12.67 -9.10 4.30
C LEU A 243 13.14 -8.88 2.86
N GLY A 244 14.07 -7.95 2.64
CA GLY A 244 14.57 -7.64 1.29
C GLY A 244 15.19 -8.82 0.54
N ILE A 245 15.83 -8.54 -0.59
CA ILE A 245 16.67 -9.50 -1.31
C ILE A 245 18.13 -9.09 -1.22
N ASP A 246 19.02 -10.07 -1.39
CA ASP A 246 20.45 -9.83 -1.34
C ASP A 246 20.86 -8.91 -2.50
N PRO A 247 21.77 -7.95 -2.26
CA PRO A 247 22.25 -7.09 -3.33
C PRO A 247 22.98 -7.94 -4.38
N PRO A 248 22.84 -7.64 -5.69
CA PRO A 248 23.56 -8.35 -6.72
C PRO A 248 25.08 -8.20 -6.52
N ASP A 249 25.83 -9.31 -6.65
CA ASP A 249 27.29 -9.30 -6.59
C ASP A 249 27.88 -8.85 -7.92
N LEU A 250 28.02 -7.53 -8.06
CA LEU A 250 28.53 -6.90 -9.28
C LEU A 250 30.05 -7.13 -9.50
N THR A 251 30.77 -7.69 -8.52
CA THR A 251 32.19 -8.01 -8.71
C THR A 251 32.41 -9.27 -9.56
N LYS A 252 31.37 -10.09 -9.70
CA LYS A 252 31.42 -11.37 -10.41
C LYS A 252 30.67 -11.35 -11.74
N LEU A 253 30.13 -10.21 -12.15
CA LEU A 253 29.18 -10.13 -13.25
C LEU A 253 29.45 -8.92 -14.13
N ASP A 254 29.32 -9.13 -15.44
CA ASP A 254 29.42 -8.06 -16.44
C ASP A 254 28.10 -7.27 -16.58
N ARG A 255 26.96 -7.81 -16.10
CA ARG A 255 25.61 -7.29 -16.34
C ARG A 255 24.64 -7.52 -15.17
N LEU A 256 23.76 -6.55 -14.88
CA LEU A 256 22.69 -6.67 -13.87
C LEU A 256 21.58 -7.61 -14.35
N SER A 257 21.26 -7.60 -15.64
CA SER A 257 20.25 -8.48 -16.23
C SER A 257 20.56 -9.97 -16.19
N THR A 258 21.82 -10.33 -15.91
CA THR A 258 22.26 -11.72 -15.72
C THR A 258 22.26 -12.13 -14.26
N THR A 259 21.82 -11.26 -13.34
CA THR A 259 21.68 -11.59 -11.92
C THR A 259 20.32 -12.22 -11.67
N SER A 260 20.25 -13.34 -10.96
CA SER A 260 18.97 -13.82 -10.43
C SER A 260 18.79 -13.28 -9.00
N PRO A 261 17.58 -12.81 -8.63
CA PRO A 261 17.31 -12.38 -7.26
C PRO A 261 17.54 -13.53 -6.29
N SER A 262 18.22 -13.26 -5.18
CA SER A 262 18.50 -14.27 -4.16
C SER A 262 18.27 -13.72 -2.76
N ALA A 263 18.07 -14.63 -1.82
CA ALA A 263 17.92 -14.33 -0.43
C ALA A 263 18.49 -15.50 0.37
N LYS A 264 19.38 -15.21 1.32
CA LYS A 264 19.79 -16.18 2.31
C LYS A 264 18.61 -16.49 3.26
N ASP A 265 18.07 -17.70 3.16
CA ASP A 265 16.96 -18.23 3.97
C ASP A 265 15.65 -17.39 3.92
N PRO A 266 14.98 -17.31 2.75
CA PRO A 266 13.79 -16.49 2.59
C PRO A 266 12.59 -17.02 3.41
N ILE A 267 11.71 -16.11 3.86
CA ILE A 267 10.42 -16.50 4.42
C ILE A 267 9.52 -17.03 3.30
N ASN A 268 9.04 -18.26 3.47
CA ASN A 268 8.10 -18.85 2.53
C ASN A 268 6.65 -18.36 2.73
N VAL A 269 6.27 -17.92 3.93
CA VAL A 269 4.90 -17.43 4.21
C VAL A 269 4.92 -15.99 4.70
N LEU A 270 4.48 -15.05 3.86
CA LEU A 270 4.40 -13.63 4.19
C LEU A 270 2.96 -13.24 4.51
N HIS A 271 2.78 -12.43 5.56
CA HIS A 271 1.47 -11.85 5.89
C HIS A 271 1.53 -10.34 5.70
N LEU A 272 0.90 -9.84 4.66
CA LEU A 272 0.81 -8.41 4.36
C LEU A 272 -0.56 -7.87 4.81
N VAL A 273 -0.58 -6.61 5.19
CA VAL A 273 -1.82 -5.86 5.41
C VAL A 273 -1.89 -4.75 4.38
N VAL A 274 -3.05 -4.54 3.77
CA VAL A 274 -3.26 -3.50 2.75
C VAL A 274 -4.39 -2.58 3.17
N ILE A 275 -4.11 -1.28 3.14
CA ILE A 275 -5.02 -0.19 3.48
C ILE A 275 -4.73 1.04 2.64
N GLY A 276 -5.68 1.94 2.55
CA GLY A 276 -5.50 3.29 2.02
C GLY A 276 -6.69 4.15 2.40
N ASP A 277 -6.56 5.46 2.17
CA ASP A 277 -7.67 6.39 2.22
C ASP A 277 -8.34 6.44 3.61
N ASN A 278 -7.50 6.56 4.65
CA ASN A 278 -7.93 6.63 6.04
C ASN A 278 -8.26 8.05 6.51
N HIS A 279 -8.06 9.07 5.67
CA HIS A 279 -8.30 10.47 5.99
C HIS A 279 -9.72 10.70 6.58
N PHE A 280 -9.85 11.62 7.54
CA PHE A 280 -11.08 11.92 8.31
C PHE A 280 -11.66 10.81 9.21
N GLY A 281 -11.29 9.54 8.99
CA GLY A 281 -11.92 8.38 9.61
C GLY A 281 -11.31 7.89 10.92
N VAL A 282 -10.69 8.76 11.75
CA VAL A 282 -9.83 8.37 12.89
C VAL A 282 -10.41 7.25 13.77
N GLY A 283 -11.71 7.32 14.09
CA GLY A 283 -12.36 6.32 14.93
C GLY A 283 -12.51 4.95 14.25
N VAL A 284 -12.85 4.93 12.96
CA VAL A 284 -12.97 3.68 12.18
C VAL A 284 -11.58 3.13 11.90
N PHE A 285 -10.68 3.98 11.44
CA PHE A 285 -9.31 3.60 11.15
C PHE A 285 -8.59 3.07 12.39
N GLY A 286 -8.78 3.69 13.55
CA GLY A 286 -8.27 3.17 14.83
C GLY A 286 -8.80 1.77 15.16
N LYS A 287 -10.07 1.46 14.89
CA LYS A 287 -10.62 0.09 15.06
C LYS A 287 -10.02 -0.91 14.09
N ILE A 288 -9.84 -0.50 12.84
CA ILE A 288 -9.19 -1.29 11.79
C ILE A 288 -7.75 -1.63 12.22
N VAL A 289 -6.98 -0.62 12.63
CA VAL A 289 -5.60 -0.77 13.08
C VAL A 289 -5.51 -1.62 14.36
N GLU A 290 -6.41 -1.43 15.34
CA GLU A 290 -6.50 -2.30 16.51
C GLU A 290 -6.73 -3.77 16.11
N ARG A 291 -7.61 -4.01 15.13
CA ARG A 291 -7.90 -5.37 14.66
C ARG A 291 -6.69 -5.98 13.95
N MET A 292 -6.08 -5.27 13.01
CA MET A 292 -4.87 -5.70 12.30
C MET A 292 -3.77 -6.13 13.25
N ILE A 293 -3.54 -5.33 14.28
CA ILE A 293 -2.35 -5.49 15.12
C ILE A 293 -2.65 -6.42 16.29
N ASN A 294 -3.64 -6.06 17.10
CA ASN A 294 -3.87 -6.73 18.38
C ASN A 294 -4.72 -7.99 18.22
N LYS A 295 -5.35 -8.17 17.05
CA LYS A 295 -6.28 -9.27 16.77
C LYS A 295 -5.92 -10.00 15.47
N ILE A 296 -4.63 -10.04 15.09
CA ILE A 296 -4.16 -10.76 13.88
C ILE A 296 -4.68 -12.21 13.81
N LYS A 297 -4.68 -12.91 14.95
CA LYS A 297 -5.17 -14.30 15.08
C LYS A 297 -6.67 -14.47 14.77
N THR A 298 -7.44 -13.38 14.72
CA THR A 298 -8.89 -13.42 14.46
C THR A 298 -9.23 -13.47 12.97
N TYR A 299 -8.28 -13.11 12.10
CA TYR A 299 -8.49 -13.08 10.66
C TYR A 299 -7.46 -13.86 9.85
N VAL A 300 -6.28 -14.13 10.42
CA VAL A 300 -5.32 -15.04 9.78
C VAL A 300 -5.90 -16.45 9.77
N PRO A 301 -5.95 -17.13 8.61
CA PRO A 301 -6.45 -18.49 8.53
C PRO A 301 -5.69 -19.45 9.46
N PRO A 302 -6.39 -20.34 10.19
CA PRO A 302 -5.74 -21.42 10.93
C PRO A 302 -4.89 -22.31 10.02
N PHE A 303 -3.85 -22.94 10.57
CA PHE A 303 -2.93 -23.80 9.81
C PHE A 303 -3.63 -24.95 9.05
N LYS A 304 -4.68 -25.53 9.63
CA LYS A 304 -5.47 -26.60 9.00
C LYS A 304 -6.54 -26.13 8.02
N SER A 305 -6.69 -24.82 7.84
CA SER A 305 -7.64 -24.26 6.89
C SER A 305 -7.17 -24.48 5.46
N ILE A 306 -8.09 -24.63 4.51
CA ILE A 306 -7.78 -24.59 3.07
C ILE A 306 -7.12 -23.25 2.67
N PHE A 307 -7.33 -22.19 3.45
CA PHE A 307 -6.71 -20.88 3.29
C PHE A 307 -5.45 -20.69 4.14
N GLY A 308 -5.05 -21.70 4.92
CA GLY A 308 -3.83 -21.70 5.71
C GLY A 308 -2.58 -21.90 4.83
N PRO A 309 -1.38 -21.74 5.41
CA PRO A 309 -0.12 -22.09 4.76
C PRO A 309 -0.12 -23.54 4.24
N ARG A 310 0.71 -23.84 3.23
CA ARG A 310 0.92 -25.22 2.75
C ARG A 310 1.41 -26.14 3.87
N GLN A 311 0.92 -27.37 3.85
CA GLN A 311 1.30 -28.43 4.78
C GLN A 311 2.27 -29.38 4.08
N ILE A 312 3.57 -29.11 4.22
CA ILE A 312 4.62 -29.97 3.71
C ILE A 312 5.26 -30.69 4.90
N ILE A 313 5.57 -31.97 4.72
CA ILE A 313 6.33 -32.78 5.68
C ILE A 313 7.62 -32.02 6.05
N HIS A 314 8.00 -32.02 7.33
CA HIS A 314 9.19 -31.33 7.88
C HIS A 314 9.20 -29.79 7.82
N HIS A 315 8.22 -29.14 7.19
CA HIS A 315 8.09 -27.67 7.20
C HIS A 315 7.00 -27.21 8.17
N PHE A 316 7.39 -26.43 9.18
CA PHE A 316 6.46 -25.82 10.14
C PHE A 316 6.44 -24.30 10.01
N TYR A 317 5.25 -23.73 9.84
CA TYR A 317 5.03 -22.29 9.75
C TYR A 317 4.25 -21.79 10.97
N PRO A 318 4.88 -21.05 11.90
CA PRO A 318 4.18 -20.53 13.05
C PRO A 318 3.16 -19.45 12.64
N LEU A 319 2.05 -19.36 13.39
CA LEU A 319 1.10 -18.28 13.20
C LEU A 319 1.78 -16.92 13.46
N PRO A 320 1.58 -15.92 12.59
CA PRO A 320 2.20 -14.62 12.75
C PRO A 320 1.66 -13.92 14.00
N ILE A 321 2.57 -13.31 14.77
CA ILE A 321 2.23 -12.44 15.90
C ILE A 321 2.02 -10.99 15.42
N LYS A 322 2.63 -10.64 14.29
CA LYS A 322 2.50 -9.36 13.57
C LYS A 322 2.58 -9.62 12.06
N PRO A 323 1.98 -8.76 11.22
CA PRO A 323 2.21 -8.83 9.77
C PRO A 323 3.67 -8.52 9.44
N SER A 324 4.11 -9.07 8.32
CA SER A 324 5.44 -8.92 7.73
C SER A 324 5.67 -7.52 7.15
N LEU A 325 4.62 -6.92 6.59
CA LEU A 325 4.68 -5.65 5.86
C LEU A 325 3.29 -4.99 5.84
N LEU A 326 3.26 -3.66 5.92
CA LEU A 326 2.06 -2.86 5.67
C LEU A 326 2.17 -2.19 4.30
N LEU A 327 1.17 -2.36 3.45
CA LEU A 327 1.00 -1.61 2.20
C LEU A 327 -0.01 -0.49 2.46
N HIS A 328 0.46 0.76 2.38
CA HIS A 328 -0.41 1.93 2.45
C HIS A 328 -0.61 2.49 1.04
N LEU A 329 -1.86 2.61 0.59
CA LEU A 329 -2.19 2.96 -0.78
C LEU A 329 -2.34 4.47 -1.00
N GLY A 330 -2.11 5.28 0.03
CA GLY A 330 -2.13 6.75 -0.06
C GLY A 330 -3.32 7.37 0.67
N ASP A 331 -3.41 8.69 0.59
CA ASP A 331 -4.42 9.52 1.25
C ASP A 331 -4.52 9.24 2.75
N ALA A 332 -3.36 9.30 3.39
CA ALA A 332 -3.21 9.18 4.84
C ALA A 332 -3.81 10.37 5.59
N VAL A 333 -3.84 11.53 4.95
CA VAL A 333 -4.42 12.79 5.42
C VAL A 333 -5.28 13.39 4.33
N GLN A 334 -6.10 14.39 4.65
CA GLN A 334 -6.82 15.16 3.62
C GLN A 334 -5.97 16.32 3.08
N ASN A 335 -5.28 17.00 3.99
CA ASN A 335 -4.52 18.20 3.68
C ASN A 335 -3.08 17.97 4.11
N VAL A 336 -2.22 17.89 3.11
CA VAL A 336 -0.78 17.69 3.24
C VAL A 336 -0.10 18.70 4.18
N ASP A 337 -0.56 19.96 4.20
CA ASP A 337 0.00 21.03 5.04
C ASP A 337 -0.56 21.03 6.46
N ASN A 338 -1.59 20.22 6.74
CA ASN A 338 -2.20 20.12 8.06
C ASN A 338 -1.44 19.10 8.94
N LEU A 339 -0.44 19.59 9.66
CA LEU A 339 0.39 18.77 10.55
C LEU A 339 -0.39 18.02 11.62
N LYS A 340 -1.55 18.54 12.03
CA LYS A 340 -2.41 17.86 12.99
C LYS A 340 -3.07 16.62 12.37
N GLN A 341 -3.46 16.67 11.10
CA GLN A 341 -3.98 15.48 10.41
C GLN A 341 -2.92 14.40 10.29
N TRP A 342 -1.68 14.74 9.93
CA TRP A 342 -0.58 13.76 9.93
C TRP A 342 -0.43 13.04 11.26
N GLN A 343 -0.56 13.78 12.35
CA GLN A 343 -0.48 13.22 13.69
C GLN A 343 -1.69 12.36 14.05
N THR A 344 -2.90 12.85 13.79
CA THR A 344 -4.16 12.25 14.30
C THR A 344 -4.76 11.21 13.38
N ASP A 345 -4.74 11.45 12.08
CA ASP A 345 -5.37 10.60 11.07
C ASP A 345 -4.46 9.45 10.68
N PHE A 346 -3.14 9.67 10.66
CA PHE A 346 -2.16 8.68 10.24
C PHE A 346 -1.30 8.14 11.39
N TRP A 347 -0.55 8.99 12.10
CA TRP A 347 0.49 8.53 13.03
C TRP A 347 -0.03 7.89 14.31
N ASP A 348 -1.02 8.52 14.94
CA ASP A 348 -1.55 8.09 16.23
C ASP A 348 -2.22 6.72 16.17
N PRO A 349 -3.07 6.40 15.18
CA PRO A 349 -3.63 5.05 15.04
C PRO A 349 -2.56 3.95 15.12
N PHE A 350 -1.38 4.18 14.53
CA PHE A 350 -0.30 3.20 14.53
C PHE A 350 0.60 3.19 15.76
N THR A 351 0.76 4.34 16.42
CA THR A 351 1.74 4.52 17.51
C THR A 351 1.12 4.66 18.89
N PHE A 352 -0.18 4.95 18.97
CA PHE A 352 -0.90 5.12 20.22
C PHE A 352 -1.29 3.73 20.77
N LYS A 353 -0.73 3.38 21.94
CA LYS A 353 -0.89 2.08 22.62
C LYS A 353 -0.32 0.85 21.88
N SER A 354 0.28 1.05 20.70
CA SER A 354 0.91 0.00 19.91
C SER A 354 2.33 0.42 19.52
N LYS A 355 3.27 -0.53 19.52
CA LYS A 355 4.62 -0.34 18.95
C LYS A 355 4.68 -0.73 17.46
N PHE A 356 3.56 -1.14 16.89
CA PHE A 356 3.46 -1.81 15.59
C PHE A 356 4.29 -1.18 14.49
N SER A 357 4.11 0.11 14.26
CA SER A 357 4.69 0.77 13.09
C SER A 357 6.13 1.22 13.31
N SER A 358 6.61 1.14 14.56
CA SER A 358 8.03 1.15 14.91
C SER A 358 8.68 -0.23 14.73
N GLU A 359 7.93 -1.26 14.33
CA GLU A 359 8.43 -2.64 14.21
C GLU A 359 8.06 -3.33 12.88
N VAL A 360 7.10 -2.79 12.15
CA VAL A 360 6.59 -3.31 10.87
C VAL A 360 6.86 -2.27 9.78
N PRO A 361 7.66 -2.61 8.75
CA PRO A 361 7.91 -1.73 7.63
C PRO A 361 6.62 -1.38 6.87
N ILE A 362 6.55 -0.14 6.38
CA ILE A 362 5.45 0.39 5.58
C ILE A 362 5.96 0.64 4.16
N LEU A 363 5.36 -0.04 3.18
CA LEU A 363 5.51 0.30 1.77
C LEU A 363 4.42 1.30 1.42
N TYR A 364 4.81 2.55 1.17
CA TYR A 364 3.90 3.68 1.05
C TYR A 364 3.73 4.12 -0.40
N THR A 365 2.50 4.10 -0.88
CA THR A 365 2.07 4.71 -2.14
C THR A 365 1.47 6.06 -1.79
N ARG A 366 1.88 7.13 -2.47
CA ARG A 366 1.34 8.47 -2.19
C ARG A 366 0.03 8.70 -2.92
N GLY A 367 -0.96 9.20 -2.20
CA GLY A 367 -2.19 9.68 -2.79
C GLY A 367 -2.19 11.17 -3.07
N ASN A 368 -3.24 11.65 -3.73
CA ASN A 368 -3.37 13.04 -4.13
C ASN A 368 -3.46 13.99 -2.93
N HIS A 369 -3.93 13.52 -1.77
CA HIS A 369 -3.98 14.31 -0.54
C HIS A 369 -2.67 14.29 0.25
N ASP A 370 -1.75 13.37 -0.05
CA ASP A 370 -0.42 13.31 0.55
C ASP A 370 0.63 14.11 -0.24
N PHE A 371 0.29 14.48 -1.47
CA PHE A 371 1.21 15.04 -2.45
C PHE A 371 1.28 16.57 -2.34
N ASP A 372 2.40 17.07 -1.85
CA ASP A 372 2.67 18.51 -1.82
C ASP A 372 3.36 19.00 -3.10
N ILE A 373 3.42 20.33 -3.27
CA ILE A 373 4.09 20.95 -4.43
C ILE A 373 5.55 20.53 -4.58
N SER A 374 6.21 20.16 -3.48
CA SER A 374 7.61 19.73 -3.48
C SER A 374 7.78 18.24 -3.78
N GLY A 375 6.72 17.44 -3.62
CA GLY A 375 6.78 15.98 -3.65
C GLY A 375 7.71 15.39 -2.59
N ARG A 376 7.98 16.08 -1.47
CA ARG A 376 8.99 15.69 -0.47
C ARG A 376 8.44 15.58 0.94
N ASN A 377 7.14 15.40 1.07
CA ASN A 377 6.54 15.27 2.39
C ASN A 377 7.25 14.22 3.24
N LEU A 378 7.81 14.67 4.36
CA LEU A 378 8.63 13.83 5.23
C LEU A 378 7.79 12.86 6.06
N TYR A 379 6.52 13.18 6.29
CA TYR A 379 5.60 12.29 7.01
C TYR A 379 5.25 11.05 6.18
N SER A 380 5.44 11.05 4.86
CA SER A 380 5.29 9.85 4.02
C SER A 380 6.62 9.11 3.77
N GLY A 381 7.64 9.36 4.60
CA GLY A 381 8.96 8.73 4.45
C GLY A 381 9.91 9.49 3.52
N GLY A 382 9.50 10.65 2.99
CA GLY A 382 10.29 11.43 2.04
C GLY A 382 10.41 10.75 0.67
N LEU A 383 11.37 11.21 -0.13
CA LEU A 383 11.66 10.58 -1.42
C LEU A 383 12.49 9.31 -1.21
N PRO A 384 12.09 8.17 -1.81
CA PRO A 384 12.96 7.02 -1.93
C PRO A 384 14.31 7.41 -2.50
N MET A 385 15.38 6.80 -2.00
CA MET A 385 16.69 6.96 -2.62
C MET A 385 16.72 6.27 -4.00
N VAL A 386 17.66 6.68 -4.85
CA VAL A 386 17.90 6.09 -6.17
C VAL A 386 18.21 4.61 -5.99
N GLN A 387 17.46 3.74 -6.65
CA GLN A 387 17.67 2.30 -6.56
C GLN A 387 18.97 1.89 -7.25
N ILE A 388 19.56 0.76 -6.84
CA ILE A 388 20.75 0.23 -7.53
C ILE A 388 20.40 0.06 -9.01
N GLY A 389 21.20 0.69 -9.88
CA GLY A 389 21.01 0.66 -11.32
C GLY A 389 19.92 1.59 -11.86
N GLU A 390 19.33 2.51 -11.07
CA GLU A 390 18.45 3.55 -11.62
C GLU A 390 19.30 4.63 -12.33
N LEU A 391 18.79 5.16 -13.46
CA LEU A 391 19.48 6.17 -14.29
C LEU A 391 19.91 7.38 -13.48
N ASN A 392 21.19 7.75 -13.54
CA ASN A 392 21.58 9.10 -13.18
C ASN A 392 20.98 10.07 -14.23
N ARG A 393 20.07 10.94 -13.80
CA ARG A 393 19.30 11.88 -14.65
C ARG A 393 20.14 12.70 -15.62
N THR A 394 21.42 12.92 -15.31
CA THR A 394 22.39 13.61 -16.19
C THR A 394 22.73 12.87 -17.49
N GLN A 395 22.16 11.70 -17.76
CA GLN A 395 22.22 11.06 -19.09
C GLN A 395 20.91 11.16 -19.90
N ASN A 396 19.79 11.51 -19.24
CA ASN A 396 18.47 11.62 -19.88
C ASN A 396 18.32 12.84 -20.80
N TRP A 397 19.18 13.86 -20.67
CA TRP A 397 19.13 15.08 -21.51
C TRP A 397 19.38 14.84 -22.99
N LYS A 398 19.97 13.69 -23.36
CA LYS A 398 20.23 13.30 -24.76
C LYS A 398 19.03 12.61 -25.43
N LEU A 399 17.97 12.31 -24.68
CA LEU A 399 16.86 11.50 -25.17
C LEU A 399 15.70 12.38 -25.66
N GLU A 400 15.21 12.12 -26.86
CA GLU A 400 14.08 12.84 -27.44
C GLU A 400 12.74 12.37 -26.81
N PRO A 401 11.73 13.25 -26.67
CA PRO A 401 10.43 12.90 -26.07
C PRO A 401 9.56 12.00 -26.97
N ASN A 402 9.85 11.98 -28.27
CA ASN A 402 9.14 11.18 -29.28
C ASN A 402 10.06 10.22 -30.04
N SER A 403 11.33 10.05 -29.63
CA SER A 403 12.04 8.86 -30.07
C SER A 403 11.21 7.67 -29.61
N ALA A 404 11.19 6.57 -30.37
CA ALA A 404 10.78 5.30 -29.79
C ALA A 404 11.43 5.23 -28.41
N LEU A 405 10.71 4.76 -27.39
CA LEU A 405 11.36 4.27 -26.19
C LEU A 405 12.21 3.08 -26.68
N GLU A 406 13.33 3.36 -27.34
CA GLU A 406 14.50 2.53 -27.29
C GLU A 406 14.80 2.57 -25.82
N ILE A 407 14.17 1.66 -25.06
CA ILE A 407 14.79 1.15 -23.86
C ILE A 407 16.14 0.75 -24.44
N PRO A 408 17.25 1.41 -24.10
CA PRO A 408 18.57 0.96 -24.52
C PRO A 408 18.91 -0.35 -23.77
N GLY A 409 17.88 -1.09 -23.35
CA GLY A 409 17.64 -2.40 -23.88
C GLY A 409 18.49 -3.41 -23.19
N ILE A 410 18.56 -3.30 -21.86
CA ILE A 410 19.30 -4.18 -20.97
C ILE A 410 20.83 -4.12 -21.20
N ALA A 411 21.36 -4.31 -22.41
CA ALA A 411 22.79 -4.34 -22.68
C ALA A 411 23.49 -2.97 -22.56
N GLU A 412 22.84 -1.86 -22.90
CA GLU A 412 23.38 -0.52 -22.65
C GLU A 412 23.00 -0.05 -21.23
N ALA A 413 21.87 -0.55 -20.71
CA ALA A 413 21.45 -0.38 -19.32
C ALA A 413 22.32 -1.13 -18.29
N ASP A 414 22.97 -2.21 -18.70
CA ASP A 414 23.94 -2.95 -17.90
C ASP A 414 25.33 -2.29 -17.99
N LYS A 415 25.65 -1.64 -19.11
CA LYS A 415 26.97 -1.01 -19.36
C LYS A 415 27.12 0.39 -18.77
N ASN A 416 26.05 1.20 -18.74
CA ASN A 416 26.14 2.62 -18.37
C ASN A 416 25.85 2.92 -16.88
N TYR A 417 25.46 1.91 -16.10
CA TYR A 417 24.88 2.09 -14.76
C TYR A 417 25.85 1.60 -13.69
N THR A 418 26.81 2.46 -13.35
CA THR A 418 28.05 2.06 -12.68
C THR A 418 28.04 2.23 -11.15
N THR A 419 26.91 2.54 -10.50
CA THR A 419 26.91 2.80 -9.06
C THR A 419 26.03 1.82 -8.27
N ILE A 420 26.71 0.94 -7.53
CA ILE A 420 26.15 0.03 -6.49
C ILE A 420 25.60 0.83 -5.30
N LYS A 421 26.04 2.08 -5.16
CA LYS A 421 25.67 2.92 -4.03
C LYS A 421 24.33 3.60 -4.31
N ILE A 422 23.41 3.40 -3.38
CA ILE A 422 22.16 4.13 -3.30
C ILE A 422 22.50 5.60 -3.02
N HIS A 423 21.98 6.52 -3.85
CA HIS A 423 22.20 7.95 -3.74
C HIS A 423 20.89 8.70 -3.48
N PRO A 424 20.90 9.89 -2.86
CA PRO A 424 19.71 10.74 -2.82
C PRO A 424 19.20 11.01 -4.24
N ARG A 425 17.87 10.98 -4.44
CA ARG A 425 17.27 11.39 -5.70
C ARG A 425 17.53 12.88 -5.97
N ASP A 426 17.50 13.23 -7.24
CA ASP A 426 17.72 14.58 -7.75
C ASP A 426 16.83 15.61 -7.04
N SER A 427 17.41 16.78 -6.72
CA SER A 427 16.74 17.82 -5.96
C SER A 427 15.64 18.56 -6.72
N TYR A 428 15.32 18.21 -7.96
CA TYR A 428 14.15 18.66 -8.70
C TYR A 428 13.05 17.59 -8.79
N THR A 429 13.35 16.33 -8.50
CA THR A 429 12.31 15.29 -8.55
C THR A 429 11.25 15.51 -7.48
N ARG A 430 10.02 15.21 -7.87
CA ARG A 430 8.87 15.11 -6.98
C ARG A 430 8.35 13.69 -6.89
N ALA A 431 8.99 12.71 -7.53
CA ALA A 431 8.42 11.38 -7.73
C ALA A 431 8.87 10.36 -6.68
N SER A 432 7.91 9.61 -6.14
CA SER A 432 8.14 8.59 -5.10
C SER A 432 8.05 7.16 -5.61
N TYR A 433 8.01 6.94 -6.92
CA TYR A 433 7.97 5.58 -7.47
C TYR A 433 9.25 4.81 -7.09
N HIS A 434 9.10 3.56 -6.69
CA HIS A 434 10.21 2.68 -6.27
C HIS A 434 9.73 1.23 -6.28
N ALA A 435 10.65 0.28 -6.16
CA ALA A 435 10.34 -1.15 -6.12
C ALA A 435 10.92 -1.85 -4.89
N TYR A 436 10.27 -2.92 -4.44
CA TYR A 436 10.64 -3.72 -3.28
C TYR A 436 10.38 -5.20 -3.53
N SER A 437 11.31 -6.05 -3.08
CA SER A 437 11.14 -7.52 -3.10
C SER A 437 11.23 -8.06 -1.68
N PRO A 438 10.09 -8.45 -1.05
CA PRO A 438 10.09 -9.13 0.25
C PRO A 438 10.51 -10.61 0.18
N HIS A 439 10.71 -11.13 -1.03
CA HIS A 439 11.09 -12.49 -1.35
C HIS A 439 11.67 -12.50 -2.78
N PRO A 440 12.65 -13.36 -3.13
CA PRO A 440 13.23 -13.41 -4.49
C PRO A 440 12.22 -13.58 -5.61
N ARG A 441 11.13 -14.31 -5.34
CA ARG A 441 10.04 -14.59 -6.29
C ARG A 441 8.83 -13.67 -6.16
N VAL A 442 8.92 -12.59 -5.38
CA VAL A 442 7.87 -11.56 -5.24
C VAL A 442 8.45 -10.19 -5.58
N ARG A 443 7.83 -9.50 -6.53
CA ARG A 443 8.19 -8.11 -6.86
C ARG A 443 7.00 -7.20 -6.65
N ILE A 444 7.22 -6.11 -5.92
CA ILE A 444 6.24 -5.04 -5.72
C ILE A 444 6.81 -3.76 -6.33
N ILE A 445 6.11 -3.19 -7.31
CA ILE A 445 6.41 -1.87 -7.89
C ILE A 445 5.40 -0.88 -7.33
N VAL A 446 5.89 0.23 -6.78
CA VAL A 446 5.08 1.37 -6.34
C VAL A 446 5.16 2.46 -7.40
N CYS A 447 4.03 2.76 -8.02
CA CYS A 447 3.87 3.86 -8.95
C CYS A 447 3.37 5.12 -8.23
N ASP A 448 3.79 6.29 -8.73
CA ASP A 448 3.27 7.58 -8.31
C ASP A 448 2.24 8.11 -9.31
N SER A 449 0.97 8.14 -8.92
CA SER A 449 -0.13 8.60 -9.78
C SER A 449 -0.35 10.12 -9.74
N ASN A 450 0.46 10.88 -9.02
CA ASN A 450 0.26 12.34 -8.85
C ASN A 450 1.15 13.19 -9.77
N LEU A 451 1.96 12.55 -10.61
CA LEU A 451 2.87 13.24 -11.53
C LEU A 451 2.11 13.87 -12.69
N GLU A 452 2.59 15.01 -13.16
CA GLU A 452 1.91 15.80 -14.18
C GLU A 452 2.44 15.45 -15.58
N PRO A 453 1.58 15.06 -16.54
CA PRO A 453 2.00 14.68 -17.90
C PRO A 453 2.67 15.81 -18.70
N THR A 454 2.46 17.07 -18.32
CA THR A 454 2.96 18.26 -19.04
C THR A 454 4.14 18.93 -18.38
N ARG A 455 4.47 18.57 -17.13
CA ARG A 455 5.55 19.20 -16.37
C ARG A 455 6.88 18.56 -16.73
N GLU A 456 7.87 19.38 -17.09
CA GLU A 456 9.24 18.91 -17.32
C GLU A 456 9.80 18.17 -16.08
N ALA A 457 10.46 17.04 -16.32
CA ALA A 457 11.07 16.20 -15.27
C ALA A 457 12.15 16.95 -14.45
N PHE A 458 12.84 17.90 -15.09
CA PHE A 458 13.80 18.84 -14.52
C PHE A 458 13.99 20.02 -15.48
N PRO A 459 14.49 21.18 -15.03
CA PRO A 459 14.61 22.37 -15.87
C PRO A 459 15.40 22.12 -17.17
N GLY A 460 14.77 22.35 -18.32
CA GLY A 460 15.38 22.16 -19.64
C GLY A 460 15.34 20.71 -20.14
N SER A 461 14.67 19.81 -19.42
CA SER A 461 14.36 18.46 -19.90
C SER A 461 13.35 18.52 -21.02
N ARG A 462 13.54 17.70 -22.06
CA ARG A 462 12.50 17.47 -23.06
C ARG A 462 11.44 16.46 -22.62
N LEU A 463 11.67 15.77 -21.50
CA LEU A 463 10.79 14.76 -20.93
C LEU A 463 9.90 15.37 -19.85
N SER A 464 8.64 14.95 -19.81
CA SER A 464 7.76 15.19 -18.67
C SER A 464 8.09 14.28 -17.48
N GLU A 465 7.57 14.61 -16.29
CA GLU A 465 7.63 13.75 -15.10
C GLU A 465 7.01 12.37 -15.36
N VAL A 466 5.93 12.29 -16.16
CA VAL A 466 5.29 11.01 -16.52
C VAL A 466 6.13 10.23 -17.53
N ASP A 467 6.81 10.89 -18.47
CA ASP A 467 7.72 10.22 -19.41
C ASP A 467 8.91 9.58 -18.67
N GLU A 468 9.46 10.28 -17.68
CA GLU A 468 10.53 9.73 -16.84
C GLU A 468 10.03 8.54 -16.01
N HIS A 469 8.84 8.63 -15.44
CA HIS A 469 8.23 7.56 -14.67
C HIS A 469 7.93 6.32 -15.53
N GLU A 470 7.39 6.48 -16.73
CA GLU A 470 7.13 5.38 -17.66
C GLU A 470 8.43 4.66 -18.06
N ARG A 471 9.49 5.43 -18.34
CA ARG A 471 10.82 4.89 -18.66
C ARG A 471 11.41 4.10 -17.49
N TRP A 472 11.32 4.64 -16.27
CA TRP A 472 11.73 3.93 -15.06
C TRP A 472 10.92 2.65 -14.87
N LEU A 473 9.60 2.70 -15.01
CA LEU A 473 8.71 1.55 -14.85
C LEU A 473 9.09 0.43 -15.81
N LEU A 474 9.31 0.74 -17.08
CA LEU A 474 9.70 -0.26 -18.08
C LEU A 474 11.11 -0.81 -17.85
N TRP A 475 12.06 0.04 -17.45
CA TRP A 475 13.39 -0.42 -17.03
C TRP A 475 13.29 -1.39 -15.86
N GLU A 476 12.51 -1.04 -14.84
CA GLU A 476 12.31 -1.83 -13.63
C GLU A 476 11.60 -3.16 -13.93
N MET A 477 10.57 -3.16 -14.78
CA MET A 477 9.89 -4.38 -15.23
C MET A 477 10.75 -5.27 -16.14
N ALA A 478 11.78 -4.71 -16.79
CA ALA A 478 12.73 -5.48 -17.60
C ALA A 478 13.76 -6.24 -16.75
N ARG A 479 13.83 -5.97 -15.45
CA ARG A 479 14.82 -6.59 -14.56
C ARG A 479 14.49 -8.04 -14.21
N PRO A 480 15.51 -8.85 -13.86
CA PRO A 480 15.31 -10.20 -13.33
C PRO A 480 14.39 -10.24 -12.12
N GLU A 481 14.44 -9.24 -11.23
CA GLU A 481 13.52 -9.16 -10.09
C GLU A 481 12.05 -9.17 -10.48
N TRP A 482 11.70 -8.58 -11.63
CA TRP A 482 10.34 -8.67 -12.17
C TRP A 482 10.17 -9.96 -12.98
N LYS A 483 11.04 -10.21 -13.97
CA LYS A 483 10.91 -11.34 -14.93
C LYS A 483 10.89 -12.72 -14.25
N GLU A 484 11.69 -12.91 -13.22
CA GLU A 484 11.80 -14.17 -12.49
C GLU A 484 10.78 -14.30 -11.35
N ALA A 485 10.12 -13.20 -10.94
CA ALA A 485 9.10 -13.24 -9.90
C ALA A 485 7.83 -13.95 -10.39
N SER A 486 7.38 -14.95 -9.63
CA SER A 486 6.10 -15.63 -9.87
C SER A 486 4.92 -14.72 -9.52
N ILE A 487 5.05 -13.92 -8.46
CA ILE A 487 4.04 -12.96 -8.01
C ILE A 487 4.54 -11.54 -8.23
N ARG A 488 3.86 -10.80 -9.11
CA ARG A 488 4.21 -9.44 -9.52
C ARG A 488 3.07 -8.48 -9.18
N ILE A 489 3.33 -7.56 -8.26
CA ILE A 489 2.34 -6.66 -7.69
C ILE A 489 2.68 -5.22 -8.09
N ILE A 490 1.67 -4.46 -8.50
CA ILE A 490 1.78 -3.02 -8.75
C ILE A 490 0.88 -2.31 -7.76
N LEU A 491 1.42 -1.31 -7.07
CA LEU A 491 0.68 -0.38 -6.23
C LEU A 491 0.59 0.97 -6.95
N VAL A 492 -0.61 1.49 -7.12
CA VAL A 492 -0.84 2.82 -7.71
C VAL A 492 -2.06 3.44 -7.06
N HIS A 493 -1.94 4.63 -6.48
CA HIS A 493 -3.02 5.20 -5.68
C HIS A 493 -4.30 5.43 -6.51
N ILE A 494 -4.21 6.24 -7.58
CA ILE A 494 -5.34 6.49 -8.47
C ILE A 494 -5.50 5.29 -9.42
N PRO A 495 -6.62 4.54 -9.35
CA PRO A 495 -6.81 3.37 -10.19
C PRO A 495 -7.03 3.74 -11.67
N PRO A 496 -6.61 2.88 -12.61
CA PRO A 496 -6.94 3.07 -14.03
C PRO A 496 -8.45 2.91 -14.32
N PHE A 497 -9.17 2.16 -13.48
CA PHE A 497 -10.57 1.78 -13.68
C PHE A 497 -11.40 1.99 -12.40
N VAL A 498 -11.94 3.20 -12.17
CA VAL A 498 -12.86 3.48 -11.03
C VAL A 498 -14.28 3.07 -11.41
N GLU A 499 -15.00 2.33 -10.56
CA GLU A 499 -16.44 2.08 -10.73
C GLU A 499 -17.33 2.91 -9.81
N TYR A 500 -16.87 3.23 -8.60
CA TYR A 500 -17.65 3.89 -7.56
C TYR A 500 -16.99 5.21 -7.18
N TRP A 501 -17.76 6.28 -7.20
CA TRP A 501 -17.31 7.64 -6.89
C TRP A 501 -18.52 8.53 -6.60
N ASP A 502 -18.27 9.77 -6.13
CA ASP A 502 -19.28 10.82 -6.10
C ASP A 502 -19.59 11.33 -7.52
N PRO A 503 -20.82 11.24 -8.04
CA PRO A 503 -21.11 11.64 -9.42
C PRO A 503 -20.89 13.12 -9.72
N VAL A 504 -21.04 14.01 -8.71
CA VAL A 504 -20.83 15.45 -8.91
C VAL A 504 -19.36 15.72 -9.16
N MET A 505 -18.48 15.14 -8.35
CA MET A 505 -17.03 15.26 -8.53
C MET A 505 -16.54 14.50 -9.77
N TRP A 506 -17.09 13.31 -10.05
CA TRP A 506 -16.74 12.51 -11.22
C TRP A 506 -16.98 13.25 -12.53
N PHE A 507 -18.22 13.69 -12.76
CA PHE A 507 -18.63 14.30 -14.03
C PHE A 507 -18.41 15.82 -14.05
N GLY A 508 -18.74 16.52 -12.96
CA GLY A 508 -18.65 17.97 -12.87
C GLY A 508 -17.27 18.47 -12.42
N GLY A 509 -16.56 17.69 -11.61
CA GLY A 509 -15.18 17.98 -11.18
C GLY A 509 -14.11 17.45 -12.12
N HIS A 510 -14.50 16.73 -13.18
CA HIS A 510 -13.60 16.10 -14.15
C HIS A 510 -12.65 15.06 -13.53
N GLU A 511 -13.02 14.47 -12.41
CA GLU A 511 -12.21 13.43 -11.75
C GLU A 511 -12.19 12.11 -12.55
N SER A 512 -13.10 11.95 -13.51
CA SER A 512 -13.08 10.88 -14.52
C SER A 512 -11.80 10.81 -15.34
N PHE A 513 -11.00 11.89 -15.38
CA PHE A 513 -9.75 11.97 -16.11
C PHE A 513 -8.51 11.65 -15.27
N TRP A 514 -8.62 11.56 -13.93
CA TRP A 514 -7.45 11.45 -13.06
C TRP A 514 -6.67 10.15 -13.29
N GLY A 515 -7.38 9.03 -13.48
CA GLY A 515 -6.77 7.74 -13.81
C GLY A 515 -6.40 7.57 -15.29
N GLN A 516 -6.63 8.56 -16.15
CA GLN A 516 -6.54 8.38 -17.60
C GLN A 516 -5.13 8.01 -18.05
N TYR A 517 -4.09 8.72 -17.61
CA TYR A 517 -2.73 8.41 -18.07
C TYR A 517 -2.23 7.08 -17.50
N VAL A 518 -2.64 6.69 -16.28
CA VAL A 518 -2.34 5.36 -15.73
C VAL A 518 -2.97 4.28 -16.63
N ARG A 519 -4.19 4.51 -17.10
CA ARG A 519 -4.91 3.61 -18.01
C ARG A 519 -4.32 3.58 -19.42
N THR A 520 -3.96 4.72 -20.00
CA THR A 520 -3.53 4.79 -21.41
C THR A 520 -2.04 4.53 -21.59
N ARG A 521 -1.20 4.85 -20.59
CA ARG A 521 0.26 4.72 -20.66
C ARG A 521 0.78 3.50 -19.92
N PHE A 522 0.44 3.36 -18.63
CA PHE A 522 1.03 2.30 -17.81
C PHE A 522 0.34 0.95 -17.95
N THR A 523 -0.99 0.94 -18.08
CA THR A 523 -1.77 -0.31 -18.15
C THR A 523 -1.39 -1.21 -19.33
N PRO A 524 -1.09 -0.72 -20.55
CA PRO A 524 -0.50 -1.54 -21.61
C PRO A 524 0.79 -2.27 -21.19
N HIS A 525 1.60 -1.66 -20.30
CA HIS A 525 2.78 -2.31 -19.73
C HIS A 525 2.41 -3.35 -18.69
N PHE A 526 1.44 -3.04 -17.82
CA PHE A 526 0.94 -3.98 -16.81
C PHE A 526 0.43 -5.28 -17.44
N HIS A 527 -0.22 -5.18 -18.60
CA HIS A 527 -0.72 -6.33 -19.36
C HIS A 527 0.30 -6.99 -20.29
N ALA A 528 1.53 -6.47 -20.36
CA ALA A 528 2.55 -6.89 -21.31
C ALA A 528 2.13 -6.78 -22.79
N THR A 529 1.16 -5.92 -23.13
CA THR A 529 0.63 -5.73 -24.49
C THR A 529 1.31 -4.59 -25.25
N SER A 530 2.09 -3.74 -24.57
CA SER A 530 2.82 -2.67 -25.25
C SER A 530 3.87 -3.21 -26.22
N THR A 531 4.24 -2.41 -27.21
CA THR A 531 5.32 -2.75 -28.15
C THR A 531 6.63 -3.05 -27.43
N LEU A 532 6.88 -2.38 -26.30
CA LEU A 532 8.12 -2.51 -25.54
C LEU A 532 8.13 -3.78 -24.71
N THR A 533 7.05 -4.06 -23.98
CA THR A 533 6.98 -5.28 -23.18
C THR A 533 7.07 -6.52 -24.05
N ARG A 534 6.47 -6.51 -25.25
CA ARG A 534 6.61 -7.59 -26.24
C ARG A 534 8.04 -7.72 -26.77
N ARG A 535 8.73 -6.61 -27.03
CA ARG A 535 10.11 -6.61 -27.54
C ARG A 535 11.11 -7.19 -26.54
N TYR A 536 10.95 -6.88 -25.25
CA TYR A 536 11.90 -7.31 -24.20
C TYR A 536 11.42 -8.53 -23.41
N ASP A 537 10.36 -9.18 -23.88
CA ASP A 537 9.74 -10.33 -23.21
C ASP A 537 9.49 -10.04 -21.72
N ILE A 538 8.85 -8.89 -21.45
CA ILE A 538 8.46 -8.47 -20.11
C ILE A 538 7.09 -9.10 -19.82
N PRO A 539 6.96 -9.92 -18.77
CA PRO A 539 5.70 -10.60 -18.48
C PRO A 539 4.70 -9.67 -17.76
N PRO A 540 3.37 -9.96 -17.79
CA PRO A 540 2.32 -9.08 -17.25
C PRO A 540 2.18 -9.15 -15.74
N ALA A 541 1.84 -8.06 -15.05
CA ALA A 541 1.59 -8.07 -13.61
C ALA A 541 0.56 -9.12 -13.19
N SER A 542 0.75 -9.72 -12.01
CA SER A 542 -0.24 -10.63 -11.43
C SER A 542 -1.41 -9.84 -10.82
N LEU A 543 -1.10 -8.73 -10.16
CA LEU A 543 -2.06 -7.96 -9.37
C LEU A 543 -1.72 -6.46 -9.42
N VAL A 544 -2.72 -5.63 -9.69
CA VAL A 544 -2.67 -4.16 -9.52
C VAL A 544 -3.58 -3.79 -8.37
N ILE A 545 -3.06 -3.06 -7.38
CA ILE A 545 -3.78 -2.62 -6.19
C ILE A 545 -3.81 -1.09 -6.14
N SER A 546 -5.00 -0.55 -5.92
CA SER A 546 -5.23 0.89 -5.87
C SER A 546 -6.13 1.31 -4.70
N GLY A 547 -6.00 2.57 -4.31
CA GLY A 547 -6.84 3.24 -3.32
C GLY A 547 -7.79 4.21 -4.02
N HIS A 548 -7.83 5.45 -3.52
CA HIS A 548 -8.54 6.61 -4.04
C HIS A 548 -10.07 6.47 -3.95
N SER A 549 -10.63 5.45 -4.59
CA SER A 549 -12.06 5.12 -4.46
C SER A 549 -12.31 4.44 -3.13
N HIS A 550 -13.21 5.03 -2.34
CA HIS A 550 -13.60 4.57 -1.01
C HIS A 550 -14.62 3.42 -1.07
N ALA A 551 -14.38 2.49 -1.98
CA ALA A 551 -15.11 1.25 -2.18
C ALA A 551 -14.12 0.10 -2.38
N TYR A 552 -14.63 -1.13 -2.28
CA TYR A 552 -13.88 -2.32 -2.66
C TYR A 552 -14.34 -2.77 -4.05
N SER A 553 -13.43 -3.01 -4.98
CA SER A 553 -13.74 -3.65 -6.27
C SER A 553 -12.63 -4.61 -6.67
N ARG A 554 -12.99 -5.78 -7.20
CA ARG A 554 -12.06 -6.78 -7.72
C ARG A 554 -12.54 -7.34 -9.05
N GLY A 555 -11.63 -7.51 -10.00
CA GLY A 555 -11.89 -8.29 -11.21
C GLY A 555 -10.63 -8.64 -11.97
N PHE A 556 -10.80 -9.49 -12.97
CA PHE A 556 -9.74 -9.89 -13.89
C PHE A 556 -10.00 -9.32 -15.28
N LEU A 557 -9.01 -8.61 -15.82
CA LEU A 557 -9.04 -8.12 -17.19
C LEU A 557 -8.15 -9.01 -18.05
N SER A 558 -8.78 -9.78 -18.92
CA SER A 558 -8.12 -10.68 -19.87
C SER A 558 -7.40 -9.90 -20.97
N ASN A 559 -6.16 -10.31 -21.28
CA ASN A 559 -5.36 -9.72 -22.36
C ASN A 559 -6.05 -9.81 -23.73
N PHE A 560 -6.96 -10.77 -23.92
CA PHE A 560 -7.70 -10.93 -25.19
C PHE A 560 -8.69 -9.79 -25.47
N ILE A 561 -9.13 -9.08 -24.43
CA ILE A 561 -10.13 -8.01 -24.53
C ILE A 561 -9.69 -6.71 -23.84
N ALA A 562 -8.44 -6.65 -23.38
CA ALA A 562 -7.94 -5.51 -22.61
C ALA A 562 -7.66 -4.28 -23.48
N GLU A 563 -7.28 -4.47 -24.75
CA GLU A 563 -6.85 -3.37 -25.63
C GLU A 563 -7.87 -2.22 -25.74
N PRO A 564 -9.18 -2.46 -25.97
CA PRO A 564 -10.17 -1.39 -26.00
C PRO A 564 -10.36 -0.66 -24.66
N HIS A 565 -9.90 -1.22 -23.54
CA HIS A 565 -9.95 -0.58 -22.23
C HIS A 565 -8.80 0.42 -22.03
N PHE A 566 -7.70 0.31 -22.78
CA PHE A 566 -6.54 1.19 -22.62
C PHE A 566 -6.70 2.50 -23.39
N PHE A 567 -7.37 2.46 -24.53
CA PHE A 567 -7.44 3.59 -25.45
C PHE A 567 -8.75 4.34 -25.30
N ASP A 568 -8.65 5.66 -25.15
CA ASP A 568 -9.82 6.55 -25.25
C ASP A 568 -9.45 7.86 -25.97
N PRO A 569 -9.91 8.05 -27.22
CA PRO A 569 -9.72 9.29 -27.96
C PRO A 569 -10.67 10.42 -27.51
N SER A 570 -11.64 10.17 -26.63
CA SER A 570 -12.80 11.03 -26.39
C SER A 570 -13.16 11.36 -24.92
N GLY A 571 -12.53 10.73 -23.92
CA GLY A 571 -12.43 11.31 -22.58
C GLY A 571 -12.88 10.45 -21.38
N GLY A 572 -11.98 9.57 -20.93
CA GLY A 572 -11.83 9.18 -19.54
C GLY A 572 -12.67 7.98 -19.05
N GLY A 573 -13.85 7.72 -19.61
CA GLY A 573 -14.84 6.79 -19.02
C GLY A 573 -15.04 5.46 -19.76
N SER A 574 -15.83 4.55 -19.17
CA SER A 574 -16.19 3.25 -19.75
C SER A 574 -17.11 3.35 -20.97
N ASN A 575 -17.77 4.50 -21.18
CA ASN A 575 -18.66 4.76 -22.30
C ASN A 575 -17.97 4.76 -23.68
N SER A 576 -16.65 4.95 -23.72
CA SER A 576 -15.86 4.88 -24.96
C SER A 576 -15.55 3.44 -25.39
N ILE A 577 -15.78 2.46 -24.51
CA ILE A 577 -15.52 1.04 -24.79
C ILE A 577 -16.69 0.45 -25.62
N PRO A 578 -16.42 -0.27 -26.72
CA PRO A 578 -17.47 -0.94 -27.48
C PRO A 578 -18.33 -1.85 -26.59
N ARG A 579 -19.66 -1.76 -26.75
CA ARG A 579 -20.62 -2.54 -25.93
C ARG A 579 -20.39 -4.05 -26.01
N ASP A 580 -19.96 -4.54 -27.17
CA ASP A 580 -19.63 -5.96 -27.36
C ASP A 580 -18.40 -6.38 -26.56
N THR A 581 -17.40 -5.50 -26.40
CA THR A 581 -16.25 -5.72 -25.52
C THR A 581 -16.69 -5.80 -24.06
N ILE A 582 -17.55 -4.89 -23.60
CA ILE A 582 -18.10 -4.94 -22.22
C ILE A 582 -18.91 -6.24 -22.02
N ARG A 583 -19.70 -6.65 -23.01
CA ARG A 583 -20.46 -7.91 -22.97
C ARG A 583 -19.52 -9.12 -22.95
N ALA A 584 -18.45 -9.11 -23.74
CA ALA A 584 -17.43 -10.16 -23.75
C ALA A 584 -16.72 -10.26 -22.39
N ALA A 585 -16.31 -9.14 -21.81
CA ALA A 585 -15.73 -9.07 -20.46
C ALA A 585 -16.67 -9.69 -19.42
N LYS A 586 -17.96 -9.32 -19.45
CA LYS A 586 -18.98 -9.89 -18.55
C LYS A 586 -19.21 -11.39 -18.78
N ALA A 587 -19.05 -11.87 -20.01
CA ALA A 587 -19.17 -13.29 -20.33
C ALA A 587 -17.96 -14.08 -19.83
N GLU A 588 -16.74 -13.55 -19.97
CA GLU A 588 -15.52 -14.16 -19.42
C GLU A 588 -15.62 -14.31 -17.90
N ARG A 589 -16.11 -13.29 -17.16
CA ARG A 589 -16.38 -13.41 -15.71
C ARG A 589 -17.21 -14.66 -15.33
N LYS A 590 -18.10 -15.12 -16.21
CA LYS A 590 -19.02 -16.24 -15.95
C LYS A 590 -18.46 -17.60 -16.39
N LYS A 591 -17.40 -17.64 -17.21
CA LYS A 591 -16.88 -18.88 -17.80
C LYS A 591 -16.02 -19.72 -16.84
N HIS A 592 -15.53 -19.15 -15.74
CA HIS A 592 -14.45 -19.75 -14.96
C HIS A 592 -14.91 -20.34 -13.62
N ALA A 593 -15.72 -21.38 -13.68
CA ALA A 593 -15.70 -22.42 -12.65
C ALA A 593 -14.64 -23.45 -13.09
N ASP A 594 -13.37 -23.18 -12.80
CA ASP A 594 -12.28 -24.08 -13.19
C ASP A 594 -12.47 -25.45 -12.54
N HIS A 595 -12.27 -26.51 -13.33
CA HIS A 595 -12.24 -27.86 -12.81
C HIS A 595 -10.98 -28.00 -11.93
N PRO A 596 -11.09 -28.45 -10.65
CA PRO A 596 -9.96 -28.48 -9.72
C PRO A 596 -8.72 -29.25 -10.20
N SER A 597 -8.93 -30.22 -11.10
CA SER A 597 -7.87 -31.08 -11.62
C SER A 597 -7.11 -30.52 -12.82
N ASP A 598 -7.62 -29.49 -13.51
CA ASP A 598 -6.96 -28.89 -14.68
C ASP A 598 -7.34 -27.42 -14.86
N PRO A 599 -6.88 -26.53 -13.96
CA PRO A 599 -7.14 -25.10 -14.10
C PRO A 599 -6.28 -24.54 -15.24
N GLN A 600 -6.95 -23.99 -16.26
CA GLN A 600 -6.30 -23.34 -17.40
C GLN A 600 -5.57 -22.07 -16.95
N LYS A 601 -4.41 -21.79 -17.54
CA LYS A 601 -3.70 -20.53 -17.31
C LYS A 601 -4.48 -19.38 -17.94
N GLU A 602 -4.73 -18.35 -17.15
CA GLU A 602 -5.39 -17.12 -17.57
C GLU A 602 -4.33 -16.06 -17.92
N ASN A 603 -4.48 -15.45 -19.10
CA ASN A 603 -3.61 -14.37 -19.56
C ASN A 603 -4.30 -13.04 -19.30
N GLY A 604 -3.85 -12.31 -18.28
CA GLY A 604 -4.43 -11.03 -17.90
C GLY A 604 -3.91 -10.53 -16.57
N VAL A 605 -4.58 -9.53 -16.01
CA VAL A 605 -4.19 -8.87 -14.78
C VAL A 605 -5.39 -8.79 -13.84
N VAL A 606 -5.18 -9.11 -12.56
CA VAL A 606 -6.18 -8.89 -11.51
C VAL A 606 -6.08 -7.44 -11.03
N TYR A 607 -7.21 -6.74 -10.99
CA TYR A 607 -7.31 -5.40 -10.43
C TYR A 607 -8.08 -5.43 -9.12
N VAL A 608 -7.55 -4.73 -8.12
CA VAL A 608 -8.21 -4.48 -6.85
C VAL A 608 -8.18 -3.00 -6.51
N VAL A 609 -9.35 -2.43 -6.28
CA VAL A 609 -9.53 -1.07 -5.73
C VAL A 609 -10.00 -1.23 -4.29
N THR A 610 -9.35 -0.55 -3.34
CA THR A 610 -9.58 -0.74 -1.90
C THR A 610 -9.23 0.49 -1.04
N GLY A 611 -9.96 1.59 -1.20
CA GLY A 611 -9.79 2.81 -0.39
C GLY A 611 -10.75 2.96 0.81
N GLY A 612 -11.21 1.87 1.42
CA GLY A 612 -12.25 1.94 2.45
C GLY A 612 -11.77 2.07 3.90
N ALA A 613 -10.57 2.58 4.20
CA ALA A 613 -10.03 2.51 5.58
C ALA A 613 -10.49 3.63 6.51
N GLY A 614 -11.09 4.71 6.00
CA GLY A 614 -11.60 5.79 6.86
C GLY A 614 -12.32 6.94 6.15
N GLY A 615 -12.01 7.21 4.88
CA GLY A 615 -12.64 8.24 4.07
C GLY A 615 -14.15 8.06 3.89
N THR A 616 -14.80 9.10 3.35
CA THR A 616 -16.24 9.05 3.08
C THR A 616 -16.54 7.99 2.02
N LEU A 617 -17.21 6.91 2.39
CA LEU A 617 -17.44 5.76 1.52
C LEU A 617 -18.25 6.12 0.27
N ASP A 618 -17.73 5.75 -0.90
CA ASP A 618 -18.42 5.85 -2.17
C ASP A 618 -19.55 4.82 -2.23
N LYS A 619 -20.72 5.26 -2.70
CA LYS A 619 -21.93 4.44 -2.75
C LYS A 619 -22.49 4.32 -4.16
N GLU A 620 -22.23 5.32 -4.99
CA GLU A 620 -22.84 5.44 -6.31
C GLU A 620 -21.87 4.93 -7.37
N ARG A 621 -22.41 4.15 -8.31
CA ARG A 621 -21.63 3.59 -9.42
C ARG A 621 -21.64 4.59 -10.57
N VAL A 622 -20.47 5.03 -10.99
CA VAL A 622 -20.27 6.05 -12.04
C VAL A 622 -19.82 5.45 -13.37
N GLU A 623 -19.21 4.26 -13.35
CA GLU A 623 -18.72 3.56 -14.55
C GLU A 623 -19.03 2.05 -14.48
N ASP A 624 -19.10 1.40 -15.65
CA ASP A 624 -19.24 -0.07 -15.78
C ASP A 624 -18.21 -0.61 -16.76
N TRP A 625 -17.01 -0.92 -16.25
CA TRP A 625 -15.90 -1.44 -17.05
C TRP A 625 -16.11 -2.87 -17.54
N GLY A 626 -17.16 -3.58 -17.11
CA GLY A 626 -17.46 -4.90 -17.65
C GLY A 626 -16.55 -6.05 -17.22
N PHE A 627 -15.41 -5.82 -16.55
CA PHE A 627 -14.53 -6.90 -16.02
C PHE A 627 -14.49 -7.08 -14.47
N TYR A 628 -14.83 -6.07 -13.65
CA TYR A 628 -15.01 -6.21 -12.18
C TYR A 628 -16.03 -7.27 -11.72
N GLU A 629 -15.55 -8.41 -11.22
CA GLU A 629 -16.35 -9.54 -10.75
C GLU A 629 -17.14 -9.26 -9.47
N ARG A 630 -16.56 -8.47 -8.56
CA ARG A 630 -17.15 -8.15 -7.26
C ARG A 630 -16.85 -6.72 -6.88
N SER A 631 -17.87 -5.98 -6.46
CA SER A 631 -17.71 -4.63 -5.92
C SER A 631 -18.60 -4.47 -4.68
N ILE A 632 -18.06 -3.84 -3.63
CA ILE A 632 -18.72 -3.59 -2.35
C ILE A 632 -18.55 -2.11 -2.04
N SER A 633 -19.66 -1.38 -2.11
CA SER A 633 -19.72 0.04 -1.78
C SER A 633 -20.31 0.25 -0.39
N GLY A 634 -20.08 1.43 0.20
CA GLY A 634 -20.66 1.80 1.50
C GLY A 634 -20.22 0.94 2.69
N SER A 635 -19.09 0.23 2.61
CA SER A 635 -18.51 -0.53 3.72
C SER A 635 -17.04 -0.19 3.96
N PHE A 636 -16.69 0.16 5.19
CA PHE A 636 -15.29 0.26 5.60
C PHE A 636 -14.63 -1.11 5.60
N HIS A 637 -13.36 -1.16 5.26
CA HIS A 637 -12.62 -2.41 5.15
C HIS A 637 -11.11 -2.22 5.19
N PHE A 638 -10.43 -3.35 5.38
CA PHE A 638 -9.01 -3.51 5.14
C PHE A 638 -8.75 -4.90 4.57
N ASN A 639 -7.52 -5.16 4.15
CA ASN A 639 -7.20 -6.44 3.53
C ASN A 639 -6.03 -7.12 4.20
N HIS A 640 -6.14 -8.43 4.34
CA HIS A 640 -5.06 -9.33 4.66
C HIS A 640 -4.66 -10.08 3.40
N VAL A 641 -3.37 -10.09 3.10
CA VAL A 641 -2.79 -10.86 2.00
C VAL A 641 -1.82 -11.86 2.58
N MET A 642 -2.01 -13.14 2.31
CA MET A 642 -1.02 -14.17 2.60
C MET A 642 -0.35 -14.56 1.30
N ILE A 643 0.97 -14.43 1.24
CA ILE A 643 1.76 -14.97 0.15
C ILE A 643 2.42 -16.25 0.66
N ASP A 644 2.00 -17.38 0.11
CA ASP A 644 2.44 -18.73 0.42
C ASP A 644 3.32 -19.23 -0.72
N MET A 645 4.63 -19.14 -0.53
CA MET A 645 5.68 -19.50 -1.47
C MET A 645 6.12 -20.95 -1.22
N SER A 646 6.28 -21.74 -2.28
CA SER A 646 6.86 -23.08 -2.15
C SER A 646 8.24 -23.02 -1.54
N ALA A 647 8.50 -23.84 -0.52
CA ALA A 647 9.83 -23.99 0.04
C ALA A 647 10.78 -24.64 -0.98
N THR A 648 12.08 -24.55 -0.69
CA THR A 648 13.06 -25.48 -1.26
C THR A 648 12.79 -26.84 -0.63
N LEU A 649 12.49 -27.82 -1.48
CA LEU A 649 12.14 -29.18 -1.11
C LEU A 649 13.41 -30.04 -1.22
N LEU A 650 13.61 -30.92 -0.25
CA LEU A 650 14.80 -31.74 -0.10
C LEU A 650 14.56 -33.20 -0.50
N SER A 651 13.30 -33.61 -0.72
CA SER A 651 12.95 -34.98 -1.10
C SER A 651 11.75 -35.05 -2.06
N ILE A 652 11.68 -36.16 -2.80
CA ILE A 652 10.53 -36.50 -3.66
C ILE A 652 9.23 -36.59 -2.84
N ASP A 653 9.32 -37.01 -1.57
CA ASP A 653 8.17 -37.12 -0.66
C ASP A 653 7.64 -35.73 -0.27
N GLU A 654 8.54 -34.77 -0.02
CA GLU A 654 8.16 -33.37 0.21
C GLU A 654 7.50 -32.75 -1.03
N TRP A 655 8.00 -33.07 -2.23
CA TRP A 655 7.39 -32.65 -3.49
C TRP A 655 6.00 -33.27 -3.70
N GLY A 656 5.85 -34.57 -3.47
CA GLY A 656 4.55 -35.24 -3.48
C GLY A 656 3.57 -34.62 -2.47
N SER A 657 4.04 -34.27 -1.28
CA SER A 657 3.25 -33.58 -0.25
C SER A 657 2.81 -32.18 -0.67
N ASP A 658 3.69 -31.37 -1.25
CA ASP A 658 3.36 -30.01 -1.72
C ASP A 658 2.31 -30.04 -2.84
N TRP A 659 2.48 -30.98 -3.78
CA TRP A 659 1.55 -31.17 -4.87
C TRP A 659 0.17 -31.63 -4.38
N GLN A 660 0.12 -32.58 -3.44
CA GLN A 660 -1.12 -33.07 -2.84
C GLN A 660 -1.83 -31.97 -2.04
N ASP A 661 -1.11 -31.17 -1.23
CA ASP A 661 -1.66 -29.98 -0.55
C ASP A 661 -2.30 -29.00 -1.54
N GLY A 662 -1.62 -28.74 -2.66
CA GLY A 662 -2.16 -27.87 -3.71
C GLY A 662 -3.44 -28.38 -4.34
N ARG A 663 -3.51 -29.69 -4.64
CA ARG A 663 -4.73 -30.33 -5.15
C ARG A 663 -5.88 -30.21 -4.15
N GLU A 664 -5.66 -30.61 -2.89
CA GLU A 664 -6.68 -30.60 -1.85
C GLU A 664 -7.22 -29.19 -1.58
N LYS A 665 -6.34 -28.19 -1.59
CA LYS A 665 -6.75 -26.78 -1.47
C LYS A 665 -7.59 -26.31 -2.64
N ARG A 666 -7.23 -26.63 -3.89
CA ARG A 666 -8.05 -26.29 -5.07
C ARG A 666 -9.43 -26.92 -5.00
N GLU A 667 -9.53 -28.17 -4.59
CA GLU A 667 -10.82 -28.82 -4.35
C GLU A 667 -11.62 -28.10 -3.26
N GLY A 668 -10.96 -27.70 -2.17
CA GLY A 668 -11.55 -26.88 -1.11
C GLY A 668 -12.05 -25.51 -1.61
N PHE A 669 -11.24 -24.81 -2.40
CA PHE A 669 -11.59 -23.51 -2.99
C PHE A 669 -12.81 -23.62 -3.90
N ASN A 670 -12.88 -24.67 -4.72
CA ASN A 670 -14.03 -24.93 -5.58
C ASN A 670 -15.30 -25.21 -4.76
N LYS A 671 -15.20 -26.01 -3.69
CA LYS A 671 -16.32 -26.29 -2.77
C LYS A 671 -16.84 -25.02 -2.08
N GLU A 672 -15.95 -24.11 -1.73
CA GLU A 672 -16.27 -22.82 -1.10
C GLU A 672 -16.56 -21.69 -2.11
N HIS A 673 -16.62 -22.00 -3.41
CA HIS A 673 -16.84 -21.04 -4.51
C HIS A 673 -15.87 -19.84 -4.49
N VAL A 674 -14.60 -20.10 -4.13
CA VAL A 674 -13.53 -19.11 -4.11
C VAL A 674 -12.99 -18.94 -5.52
N ARG A 675 -12.88 -17.70 -6.00
CA ARG A 675 -12.23 -17.43 -7.27
C ARG A 675 -10.72 -17.68 -7.15
N VAL A 676 -10.21 -18.60 -7.96
CA VAL A 676 -8.78 -18.84 -8.16
C VAL A 676 -8.39 -18.29 -9.53
N TYR A 677 -7.36 -17.45 -9.58
CA TYR A 677 -6.76 -16.94 -10.81
C TYR A 677 -5.43 -17.62 -11.04
N ARG A 678 -5.32 -18.46 -12.07
CA ARG A 678 -4.05 -19.10 -12.41
C ARG A 678 -3.32 -18.27 -13.46
N LEU A 679 -2.39 -17.43 -13.02
CA LEU A 679 -1.73 -16.45 -13.89
C LEU A 679 -0.38 -16.95 -14.41
N LEU A 680 0.15 -16.24 -15.41
CA LEU A 680 1.54 -16.41 -15.85
C LEU A 680 2.48 -16.15 -14.67
N GLY A 681 3.34 -17.13 -14.39
CA GLY A 681 4.29 -17.09 -13.28
C GLY A 681 5.69 -16.66 -13.70
N SER A 682 6.70 -17.27 -13.10
CA SER A 682 8.12 -16.99 -13.38
C SER A 682 8.48 -17.36 -14.83
N GLN A 683 9.34 -16.56 -15.46
CA GLN A 683 9.92 -16.91 -16.77
C GLN A 683 11.07 -17.92 -16.67
N LEU A 684 11.48 -18.31 -15.47
CA LEU A 684 12.44 -19.42 -15.29
C LEU A 684 11.81 -20.72 -15.80
N VAL A 685 12.50 -21.39 -16.72
CA VAL A 685 12.02 -22.63 -17.35
C VAL A 685 12.39 -23.82 -16.46
N CYS A 686 11.40 -24.62 -16.09
CA CYS A 686 11.65 -25.95 -15.52
C CYS A 686 11.65 -27.00 -16.62
N ALA A 687 12.64 -27.90 -16.63
CA ALA A 687 12.54 -29.13 -17.40
C ALA A 687 11.38 -29.97 -16.82
N GLY A 688 10.29 -30.14 -17.55
CA GLY A 688 9.03 -30.68 -17.01
C GLY A 688 8.88 -32.20 -17.07
N THR A 689 9.91 -32.98 -16.76
CA THR A 689 9.86 -34.46 -16.78
C THR A 689 10.17 -35.06 -15.40
N ASN A 690 9.85 -36.33 -15.14
CA ASN A 690 10.25 -37.00 -13.86
C ASN A 690 11.78 -36.98 -13.64
N GLU A 691 12.56 -36.81 -14.71
CA GLU A 691 14.02 -36.59 -14.68
C GLU A 691 14.39 -35.21 -14.08
N SER A 692 13.42 -34.31 -13.89
CA SER A 692 13.66 -32.95 -13.39
C SER A 692 14.12 -32.94 -11.94
N TRP A 693 13.56 -33.81 -11.09
CA TRP A 693 14.00 -33.96 -9.70
C TRP A 693 15.47 -34.38 -9.63
N GLU A 694 15.89 -35.31 -10.50
CA GLU A 694 17.29 -35.76 -10.58
C GLU A 694 18.23 -34.63 -11.05
N SER A 695 17.74 -33.69 -11.86
CA SER A 695 18.47 -32.48 -12.25
C SER A 695 18.43 -31.34 -11.22
N GLY A 696 17.71 -31.52 -10.10
CA GLY A 696 17.56 -30.52 -9.04
C GLY A 696 16.61 -29.37 -9.38
N HIS A 697 15.80 -29.51 -10.44
CA HIS A 697 14.83 -28.51 -10.87
C HIS A 697 13.41 -29.04 -10.82
N TYR A 698 12.49 -28.32 -10.18
CA TYR A 698 11.09 -28.73 -10.14
C TYR A 698 10.13 -27.56 -10.22
N GLN A 699 8.97 -27.83 -10.81
CA GLN A 699 7.87 -26.87 -10.89
C GLN A 699 7.21 -26.75 -9.51
N ALA A 700 7.02 -25.51 -9.07
CA ALA A 700 6.33 -25.16 -7.85
C ALA A 700 5.20 -24.17 -8.15
N THR A 701 4.11 -24.22 -7.37
CA THR A 701 3.03 -23.23 -7.43
C THR A 701 3.10 -22.33 -6.21
N ASP A 702 3.27 -21.03 -6.45
CA ASP A 702 3.18 -19.98 -5.44
C ASP A 702 1.75 -19.42 -5.38
N ARG A 703 1.31 -19.05 -4.18
CA ARG A 703 -0.08 -18.64 -3.96
C ARG A 703 -0.12 -17.28 -3.26
N LEU A 704 -0.98 -16.40 -3.73
CA LEU A 704 -1.40 -15.19 -3.02
C LEU A 704 -2.87 -15.36 -2.66
N ILE A 705 -3.17 -15.35 -1.36
CA ILE A 705 -4.53 -15.42 -0.84
C ILE A 705 -4.91 -14.05 -0.31
N TRP A 706 -5.92 -13.45 -0.91
CA TRP A 706 -6.44 -12.15 -0.52
C TRP A 706 -7.72 -12.32 0.29
N THR A 707 -7.83 -11.60 1.41
CA THR A 707 -9.06 -11.53 2.22
C THR A 707 -9.37 -10.08 2.56
N SER A 708 -10.53 -9.58 2.12
CA SER A 708 -11.07 -8.28 2.53
C SER A 708 -11.97 -8.44 3.74
N ILE A 709 -11.82 -7.56 4.73
CA ILE A 709 -12.41 -7.71 6.06
C ILE A 709 -12.95 -6.36 6.52
N ASP A 710 -14.14 -6.33 7.11
CA ASP A 710 -14.70 -5.13 7.72
C ASP A 710 -14.09 -4.85 9.13
N PRO A 711 -14.32 -3.67 9.73
CA PRO A 711 -13.84 -3.36 11.09
C PRO A 711 -14.39 -4.32 12.18
N ASN A 712 -15.47 -5.04 11.91
CA ASN A 712 -16.11 -6.00 12.81
C ASN A 712 -15.58 -7.43 12.65
N GLY A 713 -14.73 -7.69 11.64
CA GLY A 713 -14.14 -8.99 11.36
C GLY A 713 -14.91 -9.84 10.36
N LYS A 714 -15.97 -9.31 9.76
CA LYS A 714 -16.71 -9.99 8.71
C LYS A 714 -15.86 -10.01 7.45
N VAL A 715 -15.67 -11.20 6.88
CA VAL A 715 -15.05 -11.36 5.57
C VAL A 715 -16.00 -10.82 4.50
N LEU A 716 -15.51 -9.87 3.71
CA LEU A 716 -16.24 -9.20 2.64
C LEU A 716 -15.98 -9.85 1.29
N ASP A 717 -14.74 -10.25 1.02
CA ASP A 717 -14.36 -11.01 -0.18
C ASP A 717 -13.13 -11.86 0.11
N ARG A 718 -12.94 -12.91 -0.69
CA ARG A 718 -11.74 -13.75 -0.69
C ARG A 718 -11.49 -14.32 -2.07
N PHE A 719 -10.23 -14.29 -2.51
CA PHE A 719 -9.78 -14.90 -3.75
C PHE A 719 -8.33 -15.38 -3.64
N VAL A 720 -7.90 -16.17 -4.63
CA VAL A 720 -6.56 -16.73 -4.71
C VAL A 720 -5.95 -16.39 -6.07
N ILE A 721 -4.68 -16.02 -6.10
CA ILE A 721 -3.85 -16.01 -7.30
C ILE A 721 -2.85 -17.15 -7.16
N GLU A 722 -2.77 -18.01 -8.16
CA GLU A 722 -1.73 -19.03 -8.29
C GLU A 722 -0.81 -18.67 -9.45
N ALA A 723 0.48 -18.79 -9.23
CA ALA A 723 1.50 -18.56 -10.25
C ALA A 723 2.54 -19.67 -10.20
N ASP A 724 2.87 -20.21 -11.37
CA ASP A 724 3.92 -21.21 -11.46
C ASP A 724 5.30 -20.58 -11.25
N SER A 725 6.24 -21.36 -10.77
CA SER A 725 7.60 -20.94 -10.45
C SER A 725 8.55 -22.11 -10.66
N CYS A 726 9.82 -21.81 -10.92
CA CYS A 726 10.86 -22.81 -10.95
C CYS A 726 11.71 -22.77 -9.68
N ARG A 727 12.15 -23.95 -9.24
CA ARG A 727 13.06 -24.15 -8.11
C ARG A 727 14.32 -24.85 -8.54
#